data_AF-A0A8H5YF11-F1
#
_entry.id   AF-A0A8H5YF11-F1
#
_cell.length_a   1.000
_cell.length_b   1.000
_cell.length_c   1.000
_cell.angle_alpha   90.00
_cell.angle_beta   90.00
_cell.angle_gamma   90.00
#
_symmetry.space_group_name_H-M   'P 1'
#
loop_
_entity.id
_entity.type
_entity.pdbx_description
1 polymer ?
#
loop_
_entity_poly.entity_id
_entity_poly.type
_entity_poly.pdbx_seq_one_letter_code
_entity_poly.pdbx_strand_id
1 'polypeptide(L)'
;MDRVLDGLPEGCAWGLWDRDGKKDIYGTLNLLTPRVVQGAFKEARDGINISLNWPMGSIKTPGFGRKALTHKIITFRGTANGFHGYDDQIEFNTQISSQWDGLCHYLHQGTNLAYNGIKTSVDQLSQGSDKEKKFPTLNHLHDRGGIVARGVFIDYKAYADAFGIKMDMFNNDQIMIEDIEKIAKYQGVEFKYGDILIIRSGFTEALGAMADEEQVRVLASYRTCGVEGTKKAAKWIWNKHFSAVAGDMMGFEHSPCIIDGKDGKGGEDLDIIIVGAGPVGLTLANHLGLSGVRVLVIEKLDQLIDYPRAIGIDDESLRLLQALQLVDHVIPHTTPNHSMRFLTARGVCFADFQPTTLDFGWPRRNAFIQPEIDKILLKGLERFTTVQVLFSQTLLSVEQDEKGVTVTTDKKTFRARYLIGADGGSSFVRKQLKIPFEGTTAPNKWIVVDIRNDPLGIPNLYVCCDPMRPYVSAALPHGIRRFEFMVMDDETEEQLREPKVMRELFAKVVPDPDNMEIIQSRVYSHNARLAAQFRSGRVLLAGDAAHIMPVWQGQGYNSGLRDSLNLAWKLARVIKGTLDPQILDTFESERRPHAKAMLDLSVLTGHIFAPPYRWLGWLRDTIIWLLGSLPSVKRYFLEMRFKPMPRYGKGAAMIPEQDTTAPVGIMFIQPFVFKDGGHEEIRLDDIIGSDKFALISWGTDPLWGLNPSQIAAWRQLGTTFIHVVPACQLKAPQDPVEAKQGVIRIGDSREGALKKWFGNFPRSIAVIRPDRFVGALAIPQTIGDVSDRFFGVIGLISDEH
;
A
#
# COMPACT_ATOMS: atom_id res chain seq x y z
N MET A 1 -37.92 9.26 -20.12
CA MET A 1 -36.74 9.42 -19.24
C MET A 1 -36.43 10.88 -18.92
N ASP A 2 -37.20 11.87 -19.41
CA ASP A 2 -36.90 13.30 -19.22
C ASP A 2 -37.67 13.94 -18.04
N ARG A 3 -38.17 13.11 -17.11
CA ARG A 3 -38.81 13.58 -15.87
C ARG A 3 -37.73 13.72 -14.81
N VAL A 4 -37.40 14.96 -14.43
CA VAL A 4 -36.56 15.21 -13.26
C VAL A 4 -37.46 15.05 -12.02
N LEU A 5 -37.14 14.06 -11.19
CA LEU A 5 -37.76 13.90 -9.88
C LEU A 5 -36.79 14.48 -8.85
N ASP A 6 -37.18 15.55 -8.16
CA ASP A 6 -36.32 16.23 -7.19
C ASP A 6 -35.78 15.25 -6.14
N GLY A 7 -34.46 15.25 -5.95
CA GLY A 7 -33.76 14.39 -5.00
C GLY A 7 -33.51 12.94 -5.45
N LEU A 8 -33.89 12.55 -6.67
CA LEU A 8 -33.62 11.22 -7.24
C LEU A 8 -32.64 11.27 -8.43
N PRO A 9 -31.98 10.15 -8.79
CA PRO A 9 -31.06 10.12 -9.93
C PRO A 9 -31.74 10.51 -11.24
N GLU A 10 -31.05 11.30 -12.07
CA GLU A 10 -31.53 11.71 -13.38
C GLU A 10 -31.87 10.49 -14.25
N GLY A 11 -33.02 10.52 -14.92
CA GLY A 11 -33.42 9.47 -15.86
C GLY A 11 -34.01 8.22 -15.22
N CYS A 12 -34.13 8.15 -13.90
CA CYS A 12 -34.79 7.02 -13.24
C CYS A 12 -36.31 7.03 -13.46
N ALA A 13 -36.93 5.84 -13.48
CA ALA A 13 -38.38 5.65 -13.54
C ALA A 13 -38.97 5.31 -12.17
N TRP A 14 -38.29 5.69 -11.09
CA TRP A 14 -38.70 5.40 -9.72
C TRP A 14 -40.02 6.10 -9.37
N GLY A 15 -40.83 5.45 -8.56
CA GLY A 15 -42.18 5.89 -8.19
C GLY A 15 -43.28 5.52 -9.19
N LEU A 16 -42.96 4.93 -10.35
CA LEU A 16 -43.94 4.59 -11.38
C LEU A 16 -45.01 3.59 -10.90
N TRP A 17 -44.61 2.62 -10.07
CA TRP A 17 -45.50 1.56 -9.58
C TRP A 17 -45.97 1.76 -8.14
N ASP A 18 -45.68 2.92 -7.54
CA ASP A 18 -46.16 3.25 -6.20
C ASP A 18 -47.70 3.30 -6.20
N ARG A 19 -48.32 2.76 -5.15
CA ARG A 19 -49.79 2.70 -5.01
C ARG A 19 -50.20 3.04 -3.58
N ASP A 20 -51.25 3.84 -3.44
CA ASP A 20 -51.88 4.17 -2.16
C ASP A 20 -50.88 4.67 -1.10
N GLY A 21 -49.90 5.48 -1.52
CA GLY A 21 -48.85 6.02 -0.65
C GLY A 21 -47.77 5.00 -0.22
N LYS A 22 -47.82 3.76 -0.72
CA LYS A 22 -46.78 2.74 -0.51
C LYS A 22 -45.81 2.71 -1.68
N LYS A 23 -44.52 2.74 -1.35
CA LYS A 23 -43.44 2.59 -2.31
C LYS A 23 -43.41 1.18 -2.87
N ASP A 24 -43.25 1.08 -4.18
CA ASP A 24 -42.99 -0.19 -4.85
C ASP A 24 -41.59 -0.72 -4.48
N ILE A 25 -41.46 -2.05 -4.51
CA ILE A 25 -40.23 -2.78 -4.21
C ILE A 25 -39.86 -3.79 -5.30
N TYR A 26 -40.64 -3.85 -6.40
CA TYR A 26 -40.54 -4.89 -7.43
C TYR A 26 -39.99 -4.36 -8.76
N GLY A 27 -40.07 -3.05 -9.02
CA GLY A 27 -39.59 -2.45 -10.26
C GLY A 27 -40.31 -2.98 -11.49
N THR A 28 -39.54 -3.21 -12.56
CA THR A 28 -40.03 -3.71 -13.86
C THR A 28 -40.62 -5.12 -13.78
N LEU A 29 -40.46 -5.87 -12.68
CA LEU A 29 -41.17 -7.13 -12.48
C LEU A 29 -42.69 -6.93 -12.37
N ASN A 30 -43.16 -5.71 -12.11
CA ASN A 30 -44.58 -5.37 -12.20
C ASN A 30 -45.17 -5.48 -13.62
N LEU A 31 -44.33 -5.56 -14.66
CA LEU A 31 -44.78 -5.85 -16.02
C LEU A 31 -45.33 -7.29 -16.15
N LEU A 32 -44.92 -8.20 -15.27
CA LEU A 32 -45.37 -9.60 -15.21
C LEU A 32 -46.77 -9.71 -14.58
N THR A 33 -47.77 -9.21 -15.30
CA THR A 33 -49.18 -9.36 -14.92
C THR A 33 -49.68 -10.80 -15.17
N PRO A 34 -50.76 -11.25 -14.50
CA PRO A 34 -51.33 -12.58 -14.76
C PRO A 34 -51.60 -12.86 -16.24
N ARG A 35 -52.01 -11.85 -17.01
CA ARG A 35 -52.24 -11.96 -18.46
C ARG A 35 -50.94 -12.21 -19.23
N VAL A 36 -49.85 -11.55 -18.86
CA VAL A 36 -48.52 -11.74 -19.49
C VAL A 36 -48.00 -13.14 -19.19
N VAL A 37 -48.08 -13.59 -17.93
CA VAL A 37 -47.65 -14.94 -17.53
C VAL A 37 -48.47 -16.02 -18.23
N GLN A 38 -49.80 -15.86 -18.33
CA GLN A 38 -50.65 -16.78 -19.09
C GLN A 38 -50.28 -16.80 -20.59
N GLY A 39 -49.87 -15.66 -21.15
CA GLY A 39 -49.36 -15.57 -22.52
C GLY A 39 -48.06 -16.35 -22.70
N ALA A 40 -47.11 -16.20 -21.76
CA ALA A 40 -45.84 -16.93 -21.75
C ALA A 40 -46.06 -18.45 -21.69
N PHE A 41 -46.99 -18.92 -20.85
CA PHE A 41 -47.31 -20.34 -20.73
C PHE A 41 -47.78 -20.98 -22.05
N LYS A 42 -48.49 -20.21 -22.90
CA LYS A 42 -48.97 -20.70 -24.21
C LYS A 42 -47.85 -20.95 -25.23
N GLU A 43 -46.65 -20.45 -24.98
CA GLU A 43 -45.47 -20.66 -25.85
C GLU A 43 -44.74 -21.98 -25.52
N ALA A 44 -45.03 -22.61 -24.37
CA ALA A 44 -44.40 -23.87 -23.99
C ALA A 44 -44.85 -25.01 -24.91
N ARG A 45 -43.88 -25.70 -25.54
CA ARG A 45 -44.13 -26.81 -26.49
C ARG A 45 -43.56 -28.14 -26.00
N ASP A 46 -42.30 -28.13 -25.61
CA ASP A 46 -41.53 -29.38 -25.40
C ASP A 46 -41.58 -29.88 -23.95
N GLY A 47 -41.96 -29.02 -22.99
CA GLY A 47 -42.01 -29.38 -21.57
C GLY A 47 -40.65 -29.69 -20.93
N ILE A 48 -39.55 -29.32 -21.59
CA ILE A 48 -38.18 -29.56 -21.09
C ILE A 48 -37.82 -28.49 -20.05
N ASN A 49 -37.28 -28.95 -18.92
CA ASN A 49 -36.72 -28.07 -17.90
C ASN A 49 -35.19 -28.01 -18.05
N ILE A 50 -34.65 -26.81 -18.21
CA ILE A 50 -33.20 -26.55 -18.34
C ILE A 50 -32.77 -25.68 -17.16
N SER A 51 -31.83 -26.19 -16.37
CA SER A 51 -31.20 -25.41 -15.30
C SER A 51 -30.15 -24.45 -15.88
N LEU A 52 -30.24 -23.17 -15.52
CA LEU A 52 -29.26 -22.14 -15.88
C LEU A 52 -28.19 -21.93 -14.78
N ASN A 53 -28.07 -22.90 -13.87
CA ASN A 53 -27.15 -22.80 -12.74
C ASN A 53 -25.72 -23.04 -13.19
N TRP A 54 -24.85 -22.07 -12.91
CA TRP A 54 -23.41 -22.25 -13.05
C TRP A 54 -22.85 -22.94 -11.79
N PRO A 55 -22.07 -24.02 -11.90
CA PRO A 55 -21.69 -24.82 -10.73
C PRO A 55 -20.97 -24.00 -9.65
N MET A 56 -21.34 -24.22 -8.38
CA MET A 56 -20.65 -23.60 -7.25
C MET A 56 -19.18 -24.02 -7.24
N GLY A 57 -18.26 -23.06 -7.08
CA GLY A 57 -16.82 -23.32 -7.08
C GLY A 57 -16.17 -23.34 -8.47
N SER A 58 -16.93 -23.00 -9.53
CA SER A 58 -16.37 -22.70 -10.86
C SER A 58 -15.47 -21.47 -10.83
N ILE A 59 -15.80 -20.47 -10.00
CA ILE A 59 -14.90 -19.37 -9.67
C ILE A 59 -14.09 -19.75 -8.43
N LYS A 60 -12.77 -19.94 -8.61
CA LYS A 60 -11.87 -20.24 -7.47
C LYS A 60 -11.57 -19.01 -6.64
N THR A 61 -11.17 -17.92 -7.29
CA THR A 61 -10.85 -16.65 -6.63
C THR A 61 -11.76 -15.56 -7.16
N PRO A 62 -12.84 -15.24 -6.45
CA PRO A 62 -13.79 -14.23 -6.91
C PRO A 62 -13.20 -12.81 -6.78
N GLY A 63 -13.50 -11.95 -7.76
CA GLY A 63 -13.10 -10.54 -7.75
C GLY A 63 -13.79 -9.72 -6.65
N PHE A 64 -13.50 -8.42 -6.58
CA PHE A 64 -14.09 -7.48 -5.61
C PHE A 64 -13.81 -7.83 -4.13
N GLY A 65 -12.70 -8.52 -3.84
CA GLY A 65 -12.32 -8.90 -2.47
C GLY A 65 -13.26 -9.92 -1.83
N ARG A 66 -14.04 -10.65 -2.64
CA ARG A 66 -14.99 -11.65 -2.15
C ARG A 66 -14.27 -12.89 -1.62
N LYS A 67 -14.90 -13.57 -0.67
CA LYS A 67 -14.41 -14.85 -0.15
C LYS A 67 -14.74 -15.98 -1.13
N ALA A 68 -13.75 -16.83 -1.39
CA ALA A 68 -13.91 -18.05 -2.18
C ALA A 68 -14.84 -19.07 -1.50
N LEU A 69 -15.38 -19.99 -2.28
CA LEU A 69 -16.15 -21.14 -1.77
C LEU A 69 -15.28 -21.95 -0.80
N THR A 70 -15.77 -22.15 0.41
CA THR A 70 -15.15 -23.04 1.39
C THR A 70 -16.09 -24.22 1.65
N HIS A 71 -15.60 -25.44 1.48
CA HIS A 71 -16.33 -26.66 1.77
C HIS A 71 -15.52 -27.50 2.77
N LYS A 72 -16.08 -27.68 3.97
CA LYS A 72 -15.45 -28.41 5.07
C LYS A 72 -16.32 -29.59 5.48
N ILE A 73 -15.74 -30.79 5.47
CA ILE A 73 -16.41 -32.01 5.92
C ILE A 73 -16.21 -32.14 7.44
N ILE A 74 -17.31 -32.24 8.18
CA ILE A 74 -17.38 -32.49 9.61
C ILE A 74 -17.58 -34.00 9.82
N THR A 75 -16.81 -34.60 10.72
CA THR A 75 -16.96 -36.02 11.06
C THR A 75 -17.69 -36.18 12.39
N PHE A 76 -18.66 -37.09 12.46
CA PHE A 76 -19.30 -37.47 13.71
C PHE A 76 -18.52 -38.53 14.49
N ARG A 77 -17.49 -39.13 13.89
CA ARG A 77 -16.61 -40.07 14.59
C ARG A 77 -15.96 -39.38 15.79
N GLY A 78 -16.09 -39.98 16.98
CA GLY A 78 -15.55 -39.44 18.22
C GLY A 78 -16.46 -38.46 18.96
N THR A 79 -17.68 -38.21 18.45
CA THR A 79 -18.70 -37.49 19.22
C THR A 79 -19.26 -38.37 20.34
N ALA A 80 -19.72 -37.74 21.43
CA ALA A 80 -20.21 -38.43 22.64
C ALA A 80 -21.34 -39.45 22.38
N ASN A 81 -22.07 -39.30 21.27
CA ASN A 81 -23.19 -40.15 20.90
C ASN A 81 -22.79 -41.39 20.07
N GLY A 82 -21.52 -41.51 19.65
CA GLY A 82 -21.00 -42.68 18.92
C GLY A 82 -21.47 -42.82 17.47
N PHE A 83 -22.00 -41.76 16.85
CA PHE A 83 -22.50 -41.84 15.48
C PHE A 83 -21.38 -41.95 14.43
N HIS A 84 -21.64 -42.71 13.36
CA HIS A 84 -20.78 -42.81 12.18
C HIS A 84 -21.44 -42.06 11.03
N GLY A 85 -20.95 -40.86 10.75
CA GLY A 85 -21.45 -40.02 9.66
C GLY A 85 -20.53 -38.85 9.36
N TYR A 86 -20.81 -38.19 8.25
CA TYR A 86 -20.15 -36.96 7.81
C TYR A 86 -21.22 -35.91 7.55
N ASP A 87 -20.93 -34.66 7.91
CA ASP A 87 -21.72 -33.47 7.65
C ASP A 87 -20.91 -32.50 6.79
N ASP A 88 -21.59 -31.61 6.07
CA ASP A 88 -20.97 -30.58 5.25
C ASP A 88 -21.18 -29.20 5.86
N GLN A 89 -20.10 -28.45 6.04
CA GLN A 89 -20.13 -27.02 6.29
C GLN A 89 -19.69 -26.30 5.01
N ILE A 90 -20.62 -25.56 4.41
CA ILE A 90 -20.38 -24.77 3.21
C ILE A 90 -20.48 -23.29 3.56
N GLU A 91 -19.45 -22.53 3.25
CA GLU A 91 -19.46 -21.08 3.28
C GLU A 91 -19.21 -20.57 1.87
N PHE A 92 -20.15 -19.78 1.35
CA PHE A 92 -20.05 -19.26 -0.01
C PHE A 92 -20.57 -17.84 -0.07
N ASN A 93 -19.92 -17.03 -0.91
CA ASN A 93 -20.46 -15.74 -1.31
C ASN A 93 -21.46 -15.99 -2.44
N THR A 94 -22.67 -15.43 -2.36
CA THR A 94 -23.72 -15.69 -3.36
C THR A 94 -23.34 -15.19 -4.76
N GLN A 95 -22.36 -14.29 -4.86
CA GLN A 95 -21.87 -13.66 -6.09
C GLN A 95 -20.76 -14.46 -6.82
N ILE A 96 -20.68 -15.78 -6.59
CA ILE A 96 -19.65 -16.68 -7.16
C ILE A 96 -20.25 -17.79 -8.05
N SER A 97 -21.53 -17.68 -8.39
CA SER A 97 -22.31 -18.63 -9.18
C SER A 97 -23.43 -17.87 -9.91
N SER A 98 -24.46 -18.53 -10.42
CA SER A 98 -25.64 -17.84 -10.95
C SER A 98 -26.42 -17.20 -9.81
N GLN A 99 -26.72 -15.91 -9.91
CA GLN A 99 -27.59 -15.21 -8.94
C GLN A 99 -28.56 -14.25 -9.62
N TRP A 100 -29.55 -13.83 -8.83
CA TRP A 100 -30.38 -12.66 -9.10
C TRP A 100 -30.00 -11.55 -8.13
N ASP A 101 -29.88 -10.33 -8.64
CA ASP A 101 -29.58 -9.18 -7.79
C ASP A 101 -30.87 -8.53 -7.27
N GLY A 102 -30.89 -8.24 -5.97
CA GLY A 102 -31.93 -7.40 -5.38
C GLY A 102 -31.75 -5.94 -5.80
N LEU A 103 -32.83 -5.16 -5.78
CA LEU A 103 -32.79 -3.74 -6.17
C LEU A 103 -32.07 -2.84 -5.14
N CYS A 104 -31.53 -3.44 -4.07
CA CYS A 104 -30.65 -2.83 -3.08
C CYS A 104 -29.20 -3.34 -3.16
N HIS A 105 -28.87 -4.23 -4.11
CA HIS A 105 -27.51 -4.80 -4.22
C HIS A 105 -26.50 -3.75 -4.71
N TYR A 106 -26.81 -3.05 -5.80
CA TYR A 106 -25.92 -2.05 -6.40
C TYR A 106 -26.58 -0.68 -6.39
N LEU A 107 -26.06 0.22 -5.56
CA LEU A 107 -26.60 1.57 -5.37
C LEU A 107 -26.20 2.50 -6.52
N HIS A 108 -27.02 3.53 -6.77
CA HIS A 108 -26.64 4.61 -7.66
C HIS A 108 -25.41 5.34 -7.07
N GLN A 109 -24.29 5.25 -7.77
CA GLN A 109 -22.98 5.64 -7.24
C GLN A 109 -22.84 7.15 -6.93
N GLY A 110 -23.61 8.01 -7.60
CA GLY A 110 -23.56 9.46 -7.37
C GLY A 110 -24.41 9.93 -6.19
N THR A 111 -25.42 9.17 -5.78
CA THR A 111 -26.38 9.58 -4.73
C THR A 111 -26.45 8.60 -3.56
N ASN A 112 -25.83 7.43 -3.68
CA ASN A 112 -25.91 6.30 -2.73
C ASN A 112 -27.36 5.86 -2.45
N LEU A 113 -28.26 6.02 -3.42
CA LEU A 113 -29.65 5.61 -3.30
C LEU A 113 -29.88 4.25 -3.99
N ALA A 114 -30.61 3.37 -3.32
CA ALA A 114 -31.22 2.19 -3.91
C ALA A 114 -32.52 2.57 -4.63
N TYR A 115 -33.15 1.58 -5.28
CA TYR A 115 -34.45 1.74 -5.93
C TYR A 115 -35.47 2.49 -5.06
N ASN A 116 -36.25 3.38 -5.67
CA ASN A 116 -37.24 4.23 -5.00
C ASN A 116 -36.66 5.16 -3.91
N GLY A 117 -35.39 5.55 -4.05
CA GLY A 117 -34.72 6.50 -3.16
C GLY A 117 -34.43 5.94 -1.77
N ILE A 118 -34.37 4.62 -1.64
CA ILE A 118 -34.18 3.94 -0.36
C ILE A 118 -32.69 4.02 0.02
N LYS A 119 -32.42 4.43 1.27
CA LYS A 119 -31.11 4.30 1.91
C LYS A 119 -31.16 3.11 2.85
N THR A 120 -30.12 2.28 2.82
CA THR A 120 -30.02 1.09 3.66
C THR A 120 -28.62 0.96 4.23
N SER A 121 -28.44 0.12 5.25
CA SER A 121 -27.16 -0.18 5.88
C SER A 121 -26.95 -1.68 6.02
N VAL A 122 -25.70 -2.10 6.29
CA VAL A 122 -25.36 -3.50 6.53
C VAL A 122 -26.20 -4.08 7.68
N ASP A 123 -26.35 -3.33 8.78
CA ASP A 123 -27.14 -3.78 9.93
C ASP A 123 -28.61 -4.00 9.57
N GLN A 124 -29.20 -3.12 8.76
CA GLN A 124 -30.60 -3.24 8.34
C GLN A 124 -30.83 -4.44 7.42
N LEU A 125 -29.87 -4.75 6.54
CA LEU A 125 -29.94 -5.92 5.66
C LEU A 125 -29.60 -7.23 6.38
N SER A 126 -28.87 -7.16 7.50
CA SER A 126 -28.43 -8.33 8.27
C SER A 126 -29.46 -8.81 9.31
N GLN A 127 -30.51 -8.03 9.59
CA GLN A 127 -31.50 -8.30 10.65
C GLN A 127 -32.48 -9.46 10.36
N GLY A 128 -32.29 -10.24 9.29
CA GLY A 128 -33.18 -11.34 8.91
C GLY A 128 -34.38 -10.90 8.05
N SER A 129 -35.51 -11.61 8.14
CA SER A 129 -36.66 -11.39 7.22
C SER A 129 -37.31 -10.01 7.41
N ASP A 130 -37.27 -9.16 6.37
CA ASP A 130 -37.95 -7.85 6.32
C ASP A 130 -39.48 -7.99 6.16
N LYS A 131 -40.19 -8.47 7.17
CA LYS A 131 -41.64 -8.75 7.07
C LYS A 131 -42.50 -7.54 6.69
N GLU A 132 -42.02 -6.33 6.98
CA GLU A 132 -42.72 -5.08 6.66
C GLU A 132 -42.46 -4.59 5.23
N LYS A 133 -41.63 -5.31 4.47
CA LYS A 133 -41.29 -5.02 3.07
C LYS A 133 -40.74 -3.60 2.87
N LYS A 134 -39.88 -3.16 3.80
CA LYS A 134 -39.25 -1.84 3.80
C LYS A 134 -38.17 -1.70 2.72
N PHE A 135 -37.50 -2.79 2.40
CA PHE A 135 -36.37 -2.81 1.48
C PHE A 135 -36.68 -3.67 0.25
N PRO A 136 -36.19 -3.31 -0.95
CA PRO A 136 -36.49 -4.04 -2.17
C PRO A 136 -35.53 -5.22 -2.36
N THR A 137 -35.60 -6.15 -1.41
CA THR A 137 -34.77 -7.36 -1.30
C THR A 137 -35.44 -8.56 -1.98
N LEU A 138 -34.63 -9.59 -2.33
CA LEU A 138 -35.08 -10.75 -3.11
C LEU A 138 -36.13 -11.63 -2.40
N ASN A 139 -36.14 -11.66 -1.06
CA ASN A 139 -37.10 -12.47 -0.30
C ASN A 139 -38.57 -12.07 -0.61
N HIS A 140 -38.83 -10.81 -0.95
CA HIS A 140 -40.18 -10.34 -1.31
C HIS A 140 -40.67 -10.86 -2.66
N LEU A 141 -39.73 -11.26 -3.53
CA LEU A 141 -40.05 -11.94 -4.80
C LEU A 141 -40.50 -13.36 -4.54
N HIS A 142 -39.87 -14.05 -3.59
CA HIS A 142 -40.29 -15.39 -3.19
C HIS A 142 -41.71 -15.37 -2.62
N ASP A 143 -42.03 -14.41 -1.74
CA ASP A 143 -43.38 -14.22 -1.18
C ASP A 143 -44.45 -13.93 -2.25
N ARG A 144 -44.03 -13.40 -3.41
CA ARG A 144 -44.91 -13.12 -4.56
C ARG A 144 -45.14 -14.36 -5.44
N GLY A 145 -44.48 -15.49 -5.16
CA GLY A 145 -44.53 -16.71 -5.97
C GLY A 145 -43.36 -16.85 -6.95
N GLY A 146 -42.27 -16.09 -6.75
CA GLY A 146 -41.09 -16.12 -7.61
C GLY A 146 -41.25 -15.30 -8.90
N ILE A 147 -40.31 -15.50 -9.83
CA ILE A 147 -40.32 -14.86 -11.15
C ILE A 147 -40.76 -15.89 -12.18
N VAL A 148 -41.91 -15.65 -12.81
CA VAL A 148 -42.42 -16.48 -13.92
C VAL A 148 -42.68 -15.57 -15.11
N ALA A 149 -41.99 -15.82 -16.22
CA ALA A 149 -42.03 -14.97 -17.41
C ALA A 149 -41.68 -15.77 -18.67
N ARG A 150 -41.89 -15.16 -19.84
CA ARG A 150 -41.29 -15.62 -21.09
C ARG A 150 -39.83 -15.17 -21.12
N GLY A 151 -38.90 -16.12 -21.17
CA GLY A 151 -37.48 -15.83 -21.40
C GLY A 151 -37.17 -15.80 -22.90
N VAL A 152 -36.45 -14.79 -23.36
CA VAL A 152 -35.92 -14.71 -24.73
C VAL A 152 -34.41 -14.85 -24.68
N PHE A 153 -33.89 -15.87 -25.37
CA PHE A 153 -32.49 -16.25 -25.32
C PHE A 153 -31.74 -15.79 -26.58
N ILE A 154 -30.75 -14.94 -26.39
CA ILE A 154 -29.87 -14.39 -27.43
C ILE A 154 -28.49 -15.04 -27.30
N ASP A 155 -28.12 -15.88 -28.26
CA ASP A 155 -26.84 -16.61 -28.25
C ASP A 155 -25.79 -15.85 -29.06
N TYR A 156 -25.17 -14.84 -28.43
CA TYR A 156 -24.14 -14.03 -29.07
C TYR A 156 -22.92 -14.87 -29.43
N LYS A 157 -22.49 -15.78 -28.54
CA LYS A 157 -21.32 -16.64 -28.78
C LYS A 157 -21.49 -17.50 -30.04
N ALA A 158 -22.62 -18.20 -30.15
CA ALA A 158 -22.86 -19.05 -31.32
C ALA A 158 -22.96 -18.23 -32.62
N TYR A 159 -23.57 -17.05 -32.57
CA TYR A 159 -23.60 -16.14 -33.70
C TYR A 159 -22.19 -15.64 -34.07
N ALA A 160 -21.40 -15.24 -33.09
CA ALA A 160 -20.03 -14.78 -33.29
C ALA A 160 -19.17 -15.87 -33.95
N ASP A 161 -19.28 -17.12 -33.51
CA ASP A 161 -18.58 -18.25 -34.11
C ASP A 161 -19.01 -18.49 -35.57
N ALA A 162 -20.32 -18.44 -35.85
CA ALA A 162 -20.86 -18.68 -37.19
C ALA A 162 -20.43 -17.61 -38.21
N PHE A 163 -20.22 -16.37 -37.77
CA PHE A 163 -19.86 -15.23 -38.61
C PHE A 163 -18.40 -14.78 -38.46
N GLY A 164 -17.58 -15.50 -37.69
CA GLY A 164 -16.17 -15.19 -37.47
C GLY A 164 -15.90 -13.87 -36.72
N ILE A 165 -16.84 -13.43 -35.88
CA ILE A 165 -16.71 -12.23 -35.05
C ILE A 165 -15.80 -12.58 -33.86
N LYS A 166 -14.70 -11.83 -33.70
CA LYS A 166 -13.81 -11.99 -32.55
C LYS A 166 -14.29 -11.08 -31.42
N MET A 167 -14.48 -11.66 -30.23
CA MET A 167 -14.80 -10.94 -29.00
C MET A 167 -13.90 -11.45 -27.88
N ASP A 168 -13.28 -10.53 -27.16
CA ASP A 168 -12.50 -10.78 -25.96
C ASP A 168 -13.37 -10.58 -24.72
N MET A 169 -13.59 -11.67 -23.98
CA MET A 169 -14.50 -11.69 -22.82
C MET A 169 -13.94 -10.93 -21.60
N PHE A 170 -12.63 -10.65 -21.58
CA PHE A 170 -11.91 -10.09 -20.43
C PHE A 170 -11.26 -8.73 -20.77
N ASN A 171 -11.83 -8.04 -21.73
CA ASN A 171 -11.35 -6.75 -22.22
C ASN A 171 -12.54 -5.84 -22.56
N ASN A 172 -12.30 -4.76 -23.31
CA ASN A 172 -13.26 -3.67 -23.54
C ASN A 172 -14.33 -3.94 -24.61
N ASP A 173 -14.49 -5.18 -25.04
CA ASP A 173 -15.43 -5.51 -26.11
C ASP A 173 -16.88 -5.45 -25.61
N GLN A 174 -17.77 -4.91 -26.45
CA GLN A 174 -19.16 -4.64 -26.12
C GLN A 174 -20.11 -5.35 -27.07
N ILE A 175 -21.20 -5.87 -26.50
CA ILE A 175 -22.35 -6.35 -27.24
C ILE A 175 -23.27 -5.15 -27.50
N MET A 176 -23.28 -4.66 -28.73
CA MET A 176 -24.11 -3.52 -29.13
C MET A 176 -25.59 -3.92 -29.21
N ILE A 177 -26.50 -3.00 -28.90
CA ILE A 177 -27.94 -3.31 -29.00
C ILE A 177 -28.36 -3.64 -30.43
N GLU A 178 -27.67 -3.08 -31.44
CA GLU A 178 -27.87 -3.44 -32.85
C GLU A 178 -27.55 -4.91 -33.13
N ASP A 179 -26.54 -5.46 -32.46
CA ASP A 179 -26.17 -6.86 -32.65
C ASP A 179 -27.19 -7.77 -31.98
N ILE A 180 -27.72 -7.39 -30.81
CA ILE A 180 -28.82 -8.11 -30.15
C ILE A 180 -30.05 -8.19 -31.07
N GLU A 181 -30.44 -7.09 -31.72
CA GLU A 181 -31.58 -7.06 -32.66
C GLU A 181 -31.31 -7.90 -33.91
N LYS A 182 -30.09 -7.85 -34.47
CA LYS A 182 -29.70 -8.69 -35.60
C LYS A 182 -29.76 -10.17 -35.24
N ILE A 183 -29.23 -10.54 -34.08
CA ILE A 183 -29.21 -11.91 -33.59
C ILE A 183 -30.63 -12.41 -33.32
N ALA A 184 -31.49 -11.58 -32.70
CA ALA A 184 -32.89 -11.91 -32.49
C ALA A 184 -33.59 -12.22 -33.82
N LYS A 185 -33.37 -11.39 -34.85
CA LYS A 185 -33.89 -11.64 -36.20
C LYS A 185 -33.33 -12.91 -36.82
N TYR A 186 -32.04 -13.18 -36.66
CA TYR A 186 -31.39 -14.40 -37.15
C TYR A 186 -31.95 -15.66 -36.47
N GLN A 187 -32.21 -15.61 -35.16
CA GLN A 187 -32.81 -16.70 -34.38
C GLN A 187 -34.33 -16.82 -34.55
N GLY A 188 -34.98 -15.89 -35.26
CA GLY A 188 -36.44 -15.84 -35.40
C GLY A 188 -37.18 -15.47 -34.10
N VAL A 189 -36.53 -14.72 -33.21
CA VAL A 189 -37.06 -14.31 -31.91
C VAL A 189 -37.69 -12.92 -32.00
N GLU A 190 -38.95 -12.81 -31.57
CA GLU A 190 -39.65 -11.53 -31.41
C GLU A 190 -39.74 -11.15 -29.93
N PHE A 191 -39.32 -9.92 -29.60
CA PHE A 191 -39.46 -9.36 -28.26
C PHE A 191 -40.89 -8.90 -27.98
N LYS A 192 -41.45 -9.32 -26.84
CA LYS A 192 -42.80 -9.00 -26.37
C LYS A 192 -42.75 -8.31 -25.00
N TYR A 193 -43.83 -7.64 -24.66
CA TYR A 193 -44.00 -6.95 -23.39
C TYR A 193 -43.85 -7.91 -22.20
N GLY A 194 -42.96 -7.55 -21.27
CA GLY A 194 -42.69 -8.32 -20.05
C GLY A 194 -41.69 -9.46 -20.21
N ASP A 195 -41.08 -9.64 -21.39
CA ASP A 195 -40.04 -10.65 -21.60
C ASP A 195 -38.85 -10.46 -20.62
N ILE A 196 -38.16 -11.55 -20.31
CA ILE A 196 -36.84 -11.53 -19.67
C ILE A 196 -35.79 -11.77 -20.75
N LEU A 197 -34.91 -10.79 -20.97
CA LEU A 197 -33.82 -10.89 -21.94
C LEU A 197 -32.66 -11.66 -21.32
N ILE A 198 -32.25 -12.76 -21.95
CA ILE A 198 -31.13 -13.60 -21.51
C ILE A 198 -30.08 -13.63 -22.63
N ILE A 199 -28.84 -13.22 -22.33
CA ILE A 199 -27.75 -13.17 -23.30
C ILE A 199 -26.64 -14.14 -22.92
N ARG A 200 -26.24 -15.02 -23.85
CA ARG A 200 -25.03 -15.82 -23.74
C ARG A 200 -23.89 -15.16 -24.52
N SER A 201 -22.98 -14.52 -23.79
CA SER A 201 -21.77 -13.89 -24.30
C SER A 201 -20.66 -14.91 -24.60
N GLY A 202 -20.57 -16.00 -23.83
CA GLY A 202 -19.46 -16.95 -23.85
C GLY A 202 -18.44 -16.73 -22.74
N PHE A 203 -18.67 -15.77 -21.84
CA PHE A 203 -17.81 -15.48 -20.70
C PHE A 203 -17.58 -16.69 -19.80
N THR A 204 -18.65 -17.38 -19.39
CA THR A 204 -18.55 -18.54 -18.48
C THR A 204 -17.74 -19.69 -19.09
N GLU A 205 -17.90 -19.92 -20.40
CA GLU A 205 -17.14 -20.92 -21.16
C GLU A 205 -15.65 -20.54 -21.22
N ALA A 206 -15.35 -19.28 -21.55
CA ALA A 206 -13.99 -18.79 -21.64
C ALA A 206 -13.27 -18.85 -20.28
N LEU A 207 -13.95 -18.44 -19.20
CA LEU A 207 -13.38 -18.49 -17.86
C LEU A 207 -13.20 -19.93 -17.37
N GLY A 208 -14.17 -20.81 -17.63
CA GLY A 208 -14.10 -22.22 -17.25
C GLY A 208 -13.01 -23.02 -17.97
N ALA A 209 -12.53 -22.54 -19.12
CA ALA A 209 -11.41 -23.13 -19.85
C ALA A 209 -10.03 -22.70 -19.34
N MET A 210 -9.95 -21.66 -18.50
CA MET A 210 -8.69 -21.12 -17.97
C MET A 210 -8.19 -21.88 -16.75
N ALA A 211 -6.87 -21.95 -16.60
CA ALA A 211 -6.23 -22.42 -15.37
C ALA A 211 -6.48 -21.44 -14.21
N ASP A 212 -6.44 -21.94 -12.97
CA ASP A 212 -6.79 -21.19 -11.76
C ASP A 212 -6.02 -19.85 -11.63
N GLU A 213 -4.71 -19.84 -11.87
CA GLU A 213 -3.87 -18.63 -11.81
C GLU A 213 -4.25 -17.59 -12.87
N GLU A 214 -4.68 -18.04 -14.05
CA GLU A 214 -5.10 -17.16 -15.13
C GLU A 214 -6.48 -16.55 -14.86
N GLN A 215 -7.41 -17.33 -14.30
CA GLN A 215 -8.70 -16.81 -13.84
C GLN A 215 -8.51 -15.67 -12.84
N VAL A 216 -7.59 -15.84 -11.88
CA VAL A 216 -7.23 -14.78 -10.91
C VAL A 216 -6.76 -13.53 -11.64
N ARG A 217 -5.83 -13.67 -12.60
CA ARG A 217 -5.26 -12.54 -13.34
C ARG A 217 -6.32 -11.78 -14.14
N VAL A 218 -7.19 -12.47 -14.88
CA VAL A 218 -8.17 -11.81 -15.76
C VAL A 218 -9.29 -11.16 -14.96
N LEU A 219 -9.79 -11.82 -13.91
CA LEU A 219 -10.84 -11.26 -13.05
C LEU A 219 -10.33 -10.08 -12.19
N ALA A 220 -9.03 -10.05 -11.88
CA ALA A 220 -8.39 -8.95 -11.18
C ALA A 220 -8.32 -7.63 -12.00
N SER A 221 -8.46 -7.70 -13.33
CA SER A 221 -8.45 -6.52 -14.20
C SER A 221 -9.71 -5.66 -14.10
N TYR A 222 -10.82 -6.25 -13.61
CA TYR A 222 -12.17 -5.66 -13.63
C TYR A 222 -12.68 -5.27 -15.03
N ARG A 223 -12.06 -5.77 -16.10
CA ARG A 223 -12.51 -5.58 -17.47
C ARG A 223 -13.24 -6.85 -17.93
N THR A 224 -14.51 -6.70 -18.28
CA THR A 224 -15.32 -7.82 -18.77
C THR A 224 -16.25 -7.36 -19.87
N CYS A 225 -16.47 -8.24 -20.85
CA CYS A 225 -17.48 -8.01 -21.87
C CYS A 225 -18.87 -7.84 -21.26
N GLY A 226 -19.77 -7.21 -22.01
CA GLY A 226 -21.19 -7.10 -21.66
C GLY A 226 -21.92 -6.22 -22.66
N VAL A 227 -23.20 -5.96 -22.39
CA VAL A 227 -24.01 -5.06 -23.24
C VAL A 227 -23.48 -3.62 -23.12
N GLU A 228 -23.53 -2.84 -24.20
CA GLU A 228 -23.08 -1.45 -24.19
C GLU A 228 -23.69 -0.65 -23.02
N GLY A 229 -22.84 0.00 -22.21
CA GLY A 229 -23.25 0.67 -20.97
C GLY A 229 -23.80 2.08 -21.17
N THR A 230 -24.59 2.32 -22.22
CA THR A 230 -24.97 3.68 -22.67
C THR A 230 -26.39 4.09 -22.27
N LYS A 231 -26.69 5.40 -22.18
CA LYS A 231 -28.07 5.91 -22.03
C LYS A 231 -29.00 5.39 -23.14
N LYS A 232 -28.44 5.13 -24.34
CA LYS A 232 -29.16 4.56 -25.49
C LYS A 232 -29.61 3.13 -25.20
N ALA A 233 -28.72 2.27 -24.69
CA ALA A 233 -29.08 0.90 -24.29
C ALA A 233 -30.10 0.88 -23.16
N ALA A 234 -29.95 1.72 -22.13
CA ALA A 234 -30.93 1.82 -21.06
C ALA A 234 -32.34 2.20 -21.57
N LYS A 235 -32.41 3.17 -22.50
CA LYS A 235 -33.67 3.55 -23.18
C LYS A 235 -34.23 2.39 -24.02
N TRP A 236 -33.38 1.65 -24.72
CA TRP A 236 -33.79 0.50 -25.52
C TRP A 236 -34.41 -0.60 -24.66
N ILE A 237 -33.74 -1.00 -23.56
CA ILE A 237 -34.26 -1.99 -22.60
C ILE A 237 -35.64 -1.56 -22.08
N TRP A 238 -35.76 -0.28 -21.69
CA TRP A 238 -37.01 0.29 -21.21
C TRP A 238 -38.13 0.23 -22.26
N ASN A 239 -37.84 0.68 -23.48
CA ASN A 239 -38.83 0.77 -24.57
C ASN A 239 -39.26 -0.60 -25.09
N LYS A 240 -38.42 -1.63 -24.96
CA LYS A 240 -38.79 -3.03 -25.23
C LYS A 240 -39.65 -3.63 -24.13
N HIS A 241 -39.83 -2.94 -23.01
CA HIS A 241 -40.62 -3.38 -21.86
C HIS A 241 -40.14 -4.72 -21.29
N PHE A 242 -38.83 -4.93 -21.23
CA PHE A 242 -38.28 -6.09 -20.53
C PHE A 242 -38.57 -5.99 -19.04
N SER A 243 -38.99 -7.11 -18.44
CA SER A 243 -39.23 -7.20 -16.99
C SER A 243 -37.94 -7.38 -16.20
N ALA A 244 -36.95 -8.06 -16.81
CA ALA A 244 -35.61 -8.24 -16.28
C ALA A 244 -34.61 -8.54 -17.40
N VAL A 245 -33.32 -8.46 -17.07
CA VAL A 245 -32.21 -8.84 -17.94
C VAL A 245 -31.29 -9.81 -17.20
N ALA A 246 -30.68 -10.73 -17.93
CA ALA A 246 -29.73 -11.70 -17.41
C ALA A 246 -28.67 -12.04 -18.48
N GLY A 247 -27.49 -12.46 -18.04
CA GLY A 247 -26.46 -12.96 -18.93
C GLY A 247 -25.42 -13.78 -18.17
N ASP A 248 -24.47 -14.35 -18.91
CA ASP A 248 -23.38 -15.14 -18.35
C ASP A 248 -22.10 -14.32 -18.09
N MET A 249 -22.15 -13.00 -18.24
CA MET A 249 -21.08 -12.06 -17.89
C MET A 249 -21.16 -11.57 -16.43
N MET A 250 -20.06 -11.02 -15.90
CA MET A 250 -19.96 -10.57 -14.50
C MET A 250 -20.94 -9.45 -14.10
N GLY A 251 -21.18 -8.51 -15.01
CA GLY A 251 -22.26 -7.54 -14.96
C GLY A 251 -23.02 -7.62 -16.28
N PHE A 252 -24.30 -7.21 -16.32
CA PHE A 252 -25.06 -7.30 -17.57
C PHE A 252 -24.49 -6.35 -18.63
N GLU A 253 -24.14 -5.13 -18.22
CA GLU A 253 -23.38 -4.19 -19.01
C GLU A 253 -21.87 -4.48 -18.96
N HIS A 254 -21.18 -4.03 -20.01
CA HIS A 254 -19.73 -4.04 -20.07
C HIS A 254 -19.11 -3.31 -18.86
N SER A 255 -18.01 -3.85 -18.34
CA SER A 255 -17.27 -3.30 -17.21
C SER A 255 -15.86 -2.86 -17.63
N PRO A 256 -15.44 -1.62 -17.32
CA PRO A 256 -16.21 -0.56 -16.65
C PRO A 256 -17.37 -0.05 -17.52
N CYS A 257 -18.46 0.45 -16.92
CA CYS A 257 -19.57 1.07 -17.67
C CYS A 257 -19.04 2.21 -18.56
N ILE A 258 -19.82 2.77 -19.50
CA ILE A 258 -19.40 3.95 -20.29
C ILE A 258 -20.30 5.14 -19.97
N ILE A 259 -19.73 6.23 -19.42
CA ILE A 259 -20.41 7.49 -19.15
C ILE A 259 -19.98 8.52 -20.20
N ASP A 260 -20.92 9.00 -21.02
CA ASP A 260 -20.72 10.03 -22.04
C ASP A 260 -19.59 9.72 -23.05
N GLY A 261 -19.51 8.47 -23.50
CA GLY A 261 -18.50 8.02 -24.47
C GLY A 261 -17.10 7.81 -23.87
N LYS A 262 -16.98 7.84 -22.54
CA LYS A 262 -15.77 7.52 -21.80
C LYS A 262 -16.08 6.37 -20.83
N ASP A 263 -15.10 5.51 -20.53
CA ASP A 263 -15.23 4.52 -19.47
C ASP A 263 -15.73 5.20 -18.18
N GLY A 264 -17.00 4.94 -17.86
CA GLY A 264 -17.74 5.26 -16.66
C GLY A 264 -17.10 4.66 -15.43
N LYS A 265 -16.42 5.54 -14.69
CA LYS A 265 -15.45 5.25 -13.62
C LYS A 265 -14.14 4.59 -14.07
N GLY A 266 -13.72 4.76 -15.33
CA GLY A 266 -12.51 4.13 -15.87
C GLY A 266 -11.80 4.92 -16.97
N GLY A 267 -11.99 6.23 -17.08
CA GLY A 267 -10.94 7.06 -17.67
C GLY A 267 -9.63 6.81 -16.92
N GLU A 268 -8.53 6.83 -17.65
CA GLU A 268 -7.13 6.75 -17.21
C GLU A 268 -6.72 7.80 -16.13
N ASP A 269 -7.54 8.10 -15.13
CA ASP A 269 -7.14 8.98 -14.04
C ASP A 269 -6.31 8.14 -13.07
N LEU A 270 -5.02 8.02 -13.35
CA LEU A 270 -4.07 7.59 -12.34
C LEU A 270 -4.17 8.57 -11.17
N ASP A 271 -4.21 8.05 -9.95
CA ASP A 271 -4.18 8.97 -8.80
C ASP A 271 -2.75 9.55 -8.69
N ILE A 272 -1.75 8.69 -8.88
CA ILE A 272 -0.34 9.04 -8.70
C ILE A 272 0.54 8.40 -9.78
N ILE A 273 1.47 9.17 -10.34
CA ILE A 273 2.61 8.64 -11.11
C ILE A 273 3.88 8.75 -10.27
N ILE A 274 4.64 7.66 -10.17
CA ILE A 274 5.96 7.61 -9.55
C ILE A 274 7.00 7.42 -10.66
N VAL A 275 7.96 8.33 -10.77
CA VAL A 275 9.05 8.23 -11.74
C VAL A 275 10.27 7.64 -11.03
N GLY A 276 10.67 6.43 -11.42
CA GLY A 276 11.79 5.66 -10.88
C GLY A 276 11.33 4.44 -10.08
N ALA A 277 11.74 3.24 -10.51
CA ALA A 277 11.55 1.97 -9.80
C ALA A 277 12.74 1.63 -8.90
N GLY A 278 13.37 2.64 -8.30
CA GLY A 278 14.35 2.45 -7.24
C GLY A 278 13.68 2.09 -5.90
N PRO A 279 14.47 1.84 -4.83
CA PRO A 279 13.93 1.45 -3.53
C PRO A 279 12.87 2.39 -2.99
N VAL A 280 13.06 3.70 -3.17
CA VAL A 280 12.12 4.75 -2.74
C VAL A 280 10.80 4.66 -3.51
N GLY A 281 10.86 4.57 -4.84
CA GLY A 281 9.67 4.49 -5.68
C GLY A 281 8.86 3.21 -5.43
N LEU A 282 9.55 2.05 -5.33
CA LEU A 282 8.90 0.77 -5.06
C LEU A 282 8.33 0.69 -3.64
N THR A 283 9.01 1.28 -2.65
CA THR A 283 8.52 1.40 -1.28
C THR A 283 7.24 2.21 -1.23
N LEU A 284 7.25 3.39 -1.85
CA LEU A 284 6.10 4.28 -1.91
C LEU A 284 4.91 3.62 -2.63
N ALA A 285 5.18 2.92 -3.75
CA ALA A 285 4.17 2.19 -4.50
C ALA A 285 3.50 1.07 -3.67
N ASN A 286 4.28 0.30 -2.89
CA ASN A 286 3.74 -0.73 -2.01
C ASN A 286 2.82 -0.14 -0.93
N HIS A 287 3.25 0.97 -0.31
CA HIS A 287 2.46 1.63 0.72
C HIS A 287 1.14 2.18 0.15
N LEU A 288 1.19 2.86 -1.00
CA LEU A 288 0.01 3.38 -1.68
C LEU A 288 -0.93 2.26 -2.18
N GLY A 289 -0.35 1.12 -2.60
CA GLY A 289 -1.10 -0.09 -2.94
C GLY A 289 -1.89 -0.66 -1.76
N LEU A 290 -1.29 -0.72 -0.56
CA LEU A 290 -2.01 -1.08 0.68
C LEU A 290 -3.18 -0.13 0.97
N SER A 291 -3.04 1.15 0.61
CA SER A 291 -4.09 2.13 0.75
C SER A 291 -5.13 2.09 -0.40
N GLY A 292 -4.98 1.21 -1.40
CA GLY A 292 -5.90 1.10 -2.55
C GLY A 292 -5.86 2.27 -3.53
N VAL A 293 -4.74 3.01 -3.56
CA VAL A 293 -4.53 4.14 -4.48
C VAL A 293 -4.07 3.63 -5.84
N ARG A 294 -4.53 4.24 -6.93
CA ARG A 294 -4.12 3.88 -8.30
C ARG A 294 -2.79 4.52 -8.67
N VAL A 295 -1.75 3.70 -8.80
CA VAL A 295 -0.37 4.14 -8.98
C VAL A 295 0.22 3.57 -10.26
N LEU A 296 0.88 4.42 -11.03
CA LEU A 296 1.75 4.00 -12.13
C LEU A 296 3.20 4.32 -11.78
N VAL A 297 4.06 3.31 -11.75
CA VAL A 297 5.51 3.45 -11.64
C VAL A 297 6.12 3.40 -13.04
N ILE A 298 6.94 4.39 -13.38
CA ILE A 298 7.61 4.51 -14.69
C ILE A 298 9.12 4.42 -14.45
N GLU A 299 9.79 3.46 -15.10
CA GLU A 299 11.23 3.25 -15.01
C GLU A 299 11.88 3.30 -16.40
N LYS A 300 13.01 4.00 -16.51
CA LYS A 300 13.75 4.17 -17.77
C LYS A 300 14.51 2.90 -18.16
N LEU A 301 15.02 2.16 -17.18
CA LEU A 301 15.72 0.90 -17.42
C LEU A 301 14.71 -0.19 -17.81
N ASP A 302 15.17 -1.21 -18.51
CA ASP A 302 14.39 -2.40 -18.85
C ASP A 302 14.21 -3.38 -17.68
N GLN A 303 15.08 -3.29 -16.67
CA GLN A 303 15.04 -4.08 -15.45
C GLN A 303 15.60 -3.30 -14.25
N LEU A 304 15.43 -3.85 -13.05
CA LEU A 304 16.05 -3.31 -11.85
C LEU A 304 17.58 -3.41 -11.91
N ILE A 305 18.25 -2.54 -11.16
CA ILE A 305 19.70 -2.61 -10.96
C ILE A 305 20.03 -3.85 -10.12
N ASP A 306 20.93 -4.68 -10.63
CA ASP A 306 21.25 -6.00 -10.08
C ASP A 306 22.49 -6.02 -9.17
N TYR A 307 23.15 -4.87 -8.99
CA TYR A 307 24.34 -4.73 -8.12
C TYR A 307 24.08 -3.83 -6.90
N PRO A 308 24.69 -4.12 -5.72
CA PRO A 308 24.44 -3.35 -4.51
C PRO A 308 24.99 -1.92 -4.61
N ARG A 309 24.23 -0.93 -4.15
CA ARG A 309 24.72 0.45 -3.98
C ARG A 309 24.75 0.84 -2.50
N ALA A 310 23.77 0.40 -1.73
CA ALA A 310 23.74 0.47 -0.28
C ALA A 310 24.06 -0.89 0.37
N ILE A 311 24.67 -0.84 1.56
CA ILE A 311 25.09 -2.02 2.33
C ILE A 311 24.56 -2.07 3.77
N GLY A 312 23.91 -1.00 4.24
CA GLY A 312 23.36 -0.90 5.59
C GLY A 312 21.89 -0.53 5.60
N ILE A 313 21.07 -1.31 6.31
CA ILE A 313 19.65 -1.01 6.59
C ILE A 313 19.44 -0.87 8.10
N ASP A 314 18.70 0.14 8.52
CA ASP A 314 18.41 0.43 9.93
C ASP A 314 17.05 -0.13 10.40
N ASP A 315 16.85 -0.08 11.71
CA ASP A 315 15.64 -0.55 12.41
C ASP A 315 14.37 0.17 11.95
N GLU A 316 14.44 1.48 11.71
CA GLU A 316 13.32 2.26 11.17
C GLU A 316 12.90 1.76 9.77
N SER A 317 13.88 1.45 8.91
CA SER A 317 13.62 0.93 7.57
C SER A 317 13.07 -0.51 7.60
N LEU A 318 13.56 -1.36 8.52
CA LEU A 318 12.98 -2.68 8.74
C LEU A 318 11.55 -2.60 9.29
N ARG A 319 11.28 -1.67 10.22
CA ARG A 319 9.93 -1.41 10.72
C ARG A 319 8.99 -0.92 9.63
N LEU A 320 9.48 -0.09 8.70
CA LEU A 320 8.72 0.28 7.52
C LEU A 320 8.40 -0.95 6.66
N LEU A 321 9.38 -1.82 6.40
CA LEU A 321 9.16 -3.04 5.61
C LEU A 321 8.20 -4.01 6.32
N GLN A 322 8.15 -3.99 7.65
CA GLN A 322 7.13 -4.68 8.45
C GLN A 322 5.75 -4.07 8.18
N ALA A 323 5.62 -2.74 8.19
CA ALA A 323 4.37 -2.07 7.84
C ALA A 323 3.91 -2.39 6.41
N LEU A 324 4.83 -2.66 5.47
CA LEU A 324 4.52 -3.13 4.13
C LEU A 324 4.17 -4.63 4.04
N GLN A 325 4.28 -5.37 5.15
CA GLN A 325 4.10 -6.82 5.23
C GLN A 325 5.07 -7.58 4.32
N LEU A 326 6.32 -7.10 4.20
CA LEU A 326 7.37 -7.71 3.39
C LEU A 326 8.63 -8.07 4.21
N VAL A 327 8.68 -7.69 5.49
CA VAL A 327 9.88 -7.87 6.33
C VAL A 327 10.34 -9.33 6.41
N ASP A 328 9.43 -10.30 6.46
CA ASP A 328 9.80 -11.72 6.58
C ASP A 328 10.53 -12.24 5.33
N HIS A 329 10.28 -11.64 4.17
CA HIS A 329 11.04 -11.92 2.94
C HIS A 329 12.38 -11.20 2.92
N VAL A 330 12.49 -10.06 3.63
CA VAL A 330 13.72 -9.25 3.68
C VAL A 330 14.73 -9.81 4.67
N ILE A 331 14.30 -10.25 5.86
CA ILE A 331 15.20 -10.70 6.93
C ILE A 331 16.22 -11.77 6.48
N PRO A 332 15.86 -12.79 5.66
CA PRO A 332 16.83 -13.75 5.11
C PRO A 332 17.97 -13.13 4.28
N HIS A 333 17.81 -11.88 3.83
CA HIS A 333 18.79 -11.13 3.05
C HIS A 333 19.45 -10.02 3.88
N THR A 334 19.45 -10.18 5.21
CA THR A 334 20.11 -9.27 6.14
C THR A 334 21.07 -10.00 7.09
N THR A 335 22.04 -9.29 7.64
CA THR A 335 22.84 -9.74 8.77
C THR A 335 22.61 -8.79 9.94
N PRO A 336 21.92 -9.23 11.01
CA PRO A 336 21.57 -8.35 12.12
C PRO A 336 22.78 -7.97 12.97
N ASN A 337 22.65 -6.89 13.74
CA ASN A 337 23.68 -6.39 14.66
C ASN A 337 25.06 -6.21 14.00
N HIS A 338 25.06 -5.73 12.75
CA HIS A 338 26.28 -5.57 11.95
C HIS A 338 27.22 -4.59 12.64
N SER A 339 28.23 -5.11 13.33
CA SER A 339 29.14 -4.32 14.17
C SER A 339 30.14 -3.56 13.32
N MET A 340 30.59 -2.41 13.80
CA MET A 340 31.57 -1.57 13.11
C MET A 340 32.84 -1.46 13.94
N ARG A 341 33.96 -1.94 13.40
CA ARG A 341 35.25 -1.94 14.06
C ARG A 341 36.23 -1.03 13.35
N PHE A 342 36.90 -0.17 14.10
CA PHE A 342 37.95 0.70 13.58
C PHE A 342 39.31 0.11 13.89
N LEU A 343 40.08 -0.11 12.83
CA LEU A 343 41.40 -0.70 12.89
C LEU A 343 42.46 0.36 12.58
N THR A 344 43.59 0.27 13.29
CA THR A 344 44.82 0.96 12.89
C THR A 344 45.41 0.35 11.62
N ALA A 345 46.41 1.00 11.02
CA ALA A 345 47.16 0.47 9.87
C ALA A 345 47.81 -0.91 10.12
N ARG A 346 48.01 -1.30 11.38
CA ARG A 346 48.55 -2.61 11.78
C ARG A 346 47.46 -3.65 12.09
N GLY A 347 46.19 -3.34 11.84
CA GLY A 347 45.06 -4.24 12.11
C GLY A 347 44.58 -4.28 13.57
N VAL A 348 45.15 -3.47 14.46
CA VAL A 348 44.71 -3.41 15.88
C VAL A 348 43.38 -2.65 15.98
N CYS A 349 42.37 -3.29 16.56
CA CYS A 349 41.06 -2.68 16.81
C CYS A 349 41.13 -1.73 18.01
N PHE A 350 40.78 -0.45 17.80
CA PHE A 350 40.78 0.56 18.86
C PHE A 350 39.37 1.10 19.20
N ALA A 351 38.38 0.84 18.33
CA ALA A 351 36.98 1.11 18.62
C ALA A 351 36.09 0.02 18.02
N ASP A 352 35.12 -0.47 18.80
CA ASP A 352 34.19 -1.54 18.41
C ASP A 352 32.76 -1.12 18.74
N PHE A 353 31.98 -0.76 17.73
CA PHE A 353 30.62 -0.24 17.86
C PHE A 353 29.62 -1.38 17.63
N GLN A 354 28.91 -1.75 18.70
CA GLN A 354 27.94 -2.84 18.70
C GLN A 354 26.55 -2.29 19.06
N PRO A 355 25.66 -2.12 18.07
CA PRO A 355 24.34 -1.53 18.33
C PRO A 355 23.34 -2.63 18.70
N THR A 356 23.14 -2.86 20.01
CA THR A 356 22.30 -3.95 20.54
C THR A 356 20.90 -3.51 20.99
N THR A 357 20.55 -2.23 20.88
CA THR A 357 19.22 -1.73 21.26
C THR A 357 18.15 -2.10 20.23
N LEU A 358 16.91 -2.30 20.70
CA LEU A 358 15.74 -2.70 19.91
C LEU A 358 14.57 -1.70 20.08
N ASP A 359 14.87 -0.40 20.13
CA ASP A 359 13.88 0.65 20.42
C ASP A 359 12.68 0.62 19.43
N PHE A 360 12.92 0.17 18.20
CA PHE A 360 11.92 0.01 17.14
C PHE A 360 11.68 -1.45 16.74
N GLY A 361 11.94 -2.40 17.64
CA GLY A 361 11.57 -3.82 17.48
C GLY A 361 12.42 -4.62 16.48
N TRP A 362 13.46 -3.99 15.95
CA TRP A 362 14.42 -4.55 14.98
C TRP A 362 15.85 -4.16 15.36
N PRO A 363 16.88 -4.94 14.96
CA PRO A 363 18.26 -4.57 15.21
C PRO A 363 18.61 -3.26 14.52
N ARG A 364 19.29 -2.37 15.24
CA ARG A 364 19.53 -0.98 14.83
C ARG A 364 20.40 -0.82 13.58
N ARG A 365 21.28 -1.79 13.31
CA ARG A 365 22.14 -1.80 12.11
C ARG A 365 22.26 -3.20 11.56
N ASN A 366 21.97 -3.33 10.27
CA ASN A 366 21.97 -4.62 9.58
C ASN A 366 22.75 -4.48 8.27
N ALA A 367 23.58 -5.47 7.95
CA ALA A 367 24.07 -5.63 6.58
C ALA A 367 22.91 -6.11 5.71
N PHE A 368 22.87 -5.74 4.43
CA PHE A 368 21.87 -6.27 3.51
C PHE A 368 22.36 -6.26 2.06
N ILE A 369 21.63 -6.98 1.19
CA ILE A 369 21.84 -6.97 -0.26
C ILE A 369 20.70 -6.18 -0.90
N GLN A 370 21.01 -4.95 -1.32
CA GLN A 370 20.02 -4.06 -1.93
C GLN A 370 19.23 -4.69 -3.10
N PRO A 371 19.87 -5.33 -4.10
CA PRO A 371 19.15 -5.91 -5.23
C PRO A 371 18.07 -6.92 -4.83
N GLU A 372 18.29 -7.69 -3.76
CA GLU A 372 17.30 -8.65 -3.28
C GLU A 372 16.10 -7.96 -2.64
N ILE A 373 16.30 -6.88 -1.88
CA ILE A 373 15.20 -6.09 -1.34
C ILE A 373 14.43 -5.37 -2.46
N ASP A 374 15.12 -4.78 -3.43
CA ASP A 374 14.48 -4.09 -4.56
C ASP A 374 13.60 -5.08 -5.37
N LYS A 375 14.05 -6.33 -5.57
CA LYS A 375 13.23 -7.41 -6.16
C LYS A 375 12.02 -7.78 -5.31
N ILE A 376 12.18 -7.90 -3.98
CA ILE A 376 11.08 -8.18 -3.06
C ILE A 376 10.03 -7.08 -3.10
N LEU A 377 10.46 -5.82 -3.13
CA LEU A 377 9.56 -4.68 -3.24
C LEU A 377 8.80 -4.70 -4.57
N LEU A 378 9.48 -4.97 -5.70
CA LEU A 378 8.83 -5.08 -7.00
C LEU A 378 7.81 -6.23 -7.04
N LYS A 379 8.20 -7.43 -6.59
CA LYS A 379 7.30 -8.58 -6.51
C LYS A 379 6.14 -8.33 -5.55
N GLY A 380 6.38 -7.59 -4.46
CA GLY A 380 5.36 -7.18 -3.50
C GLY A 380 4.23 -6.36 -4.11
N LEU A 381 4.46 -5.71 -5.26
CA LEU A 381 3.43 -4.96 -5.99
C LEU A 381 2.41 -5.85 -6.69
N GLU A 382 2.73 -7.12 -6.98
CA GLU A 382 1.79 -8.08 -7.59
C GLU A 382 0.55 -8.33 -6.72
N ARG A 383 0.62 -7.98 -5.42
CA ARG A 383 -0.52 -8.02 -4.50
C ARG A 383 -1.59 -6.96 -4.81
N PHE A 384 -1.29 -5.95 -5.63
CA PHE A 384 -2.15 -4.80 -5.83
C PHE A 384 -2.54 -4.62 -7.29
N THR A 385 -3.82 -4.78 -7.60
CA THR A 385 -4.36 -4.51 -8.94
C THR A 385 -4.37 -3.02 -9.30
N THR A 386 -4.26 -2.15 -8.29
CA THR A 386 -4.23 -0.70 -8.46
C THR A 386 -2.83 -0.17 -8.78
N VAL A 387 -1.79 -1.00 -8.75
CA VAL A 387 -0.40 -0.56 -8.99
C VAL A 387 0.15 -1.24 -10.25
N GLN A 388 0.66 -0.44 -11.17
CA GLN A 388 1.32 -0.91 -12.38
C GLN A 388 2.75 -0.40 -12.45
N VAL A 389 3.67 -1.22 -12.98
CA VAL A 389 5.05 -0.81 -13.27
C VAL A 389 5.31 -0.94 -14.76
N LEU A 390 5.84 0.12 -15.37
CA LEU A 390 6.27 0.14 -16.77
C LEU A 390 7.76 0.42 -16.85
N PHE A 391 8.52 -0.59 -17.27
CA PHE A 391 9.94 -0.48 -17.60
C PHE A 391 10.17 0.04 -19.02
N SER A 392 11.40 0.44 -19.31
CA SER A 392 11.84 1.02 -20.57
C SER A 392 11.00 2.22 -21.01
N GLN A 393 10.71 3.12 -20.07
CA GLN A 393 9.95 4.34 -20.31
C GLN A 393 10.84 5.55 -19.99
N THR A 394 11.34 6.21 -21.03
CA THR A 394 12.19 7.38 -20.84
C THR A 394 11.32 8.62 -20.76
N LEU A 395 11.41 9.34 -19.64
CA LEU A 395 10.68 10.58 -19.43
C LEU A 395 11.20 11.71 -20.34
N LEU A 396 10.30 12.36 -21.09
CA LEU A 396 10.61 13.45 -22.01
C LEU A 396 10.10 14.81 -21.51
N SER A 397 8.94 14.87 -20.87
CA SER A 397 8.42 16.11 -20.27
C SER A 397 7.47 15.85 -19.10
N VAL A 398 7.36 16.86 -18.23
CA VAL A 398 6.42 16.91 -17.11
C VAL A 398 5.76 18.28 -17.13
N GLU A 399 4.43 18.29 -17.26
CA GLU A 399 3.61 19.51 -17.25
C GLU A 399 2.53 19.37 -16.18
N GLN A 400 2.18 20.45 -15.50
CA GLN A 400 1.14 20.43 -14.47
C GLN A 400 0.20 21.63 -14.59
N ASP A 401 -1.03 21.43 -14.15
CA ASP A 401 -2.07 22.45 -14.03
C ASP A 401 -2.85 22.28 -12.72
N GLU A 402 -3.92 23.05 -12.54
CA GLU A 402 -4.73 23.03 -11.33
C GLU A 402 -5.35 21.66 -11.01
N LYS A 403 -5.55 20.79 -12.00
CA LYS A 403 -6.24 19.50 -11.86
C LYS A 403 -5.31 18.30 -11.77
N GLY A 404 -4.07 18.39 -12.27
CA GLY A 404 -3.17 17.25 -12.32
C GLY A 404 -1.82 17.50 -12.98
N VAL A 405 -1.11 16.41 -13.28
CA VAL A 405 0.20 16.37 -13.91
C VAL A 405 0.13 15.47 -15.14
N THR A 406 0.55 15.99 -16.29
CA THR A 406 0.76 15.24 -17.54
C THR A 406 2.23 14.85 -17.65
N VAL A 407 2.47 13.57 -17.94
CA VAL A 407 3.79 12.97 -18.09
C VAL A 407 3.91 12.41 -19.49
N THR A 408 4.89 12.86 -20.25
CA THR A 408 5.15 12.33 -21.59
C THR A 408 6.43 11.52 -21.58
N THR A 409 6.34 10.25 -21.96
CA THR A 409 7.49 9.38 -22.20
C THR A 409 7.78 9.26 -23.70
N ASP A 410 8.85 8.57 -24.05
CA ASP A 410 9.17 8.16 -25.43
C ASP A 410 8.14 7.25 -26.08
N LYS A 411 7.24 6.63 -25.29
CA LYS A 411 6.26 5.66 -25.77
C LYS A 411 4.82 6.12 -25.62
N LYS A 412 4.46 6.77 -24.51
CA LYS A 412 3.08 7.14 -24.19
C LYS A 412 3.01 8.38 -23.29
N THR A 413 1.88 9.07 -23.33
CA THR A 413 1.52 10.13 -22.38
C THR A 413 0.56 9.59 -21.32
N PHE A 414 0.81 9.97 -20.07
CA PHE A 414 -0.01 9.60 -18.92
C PHE A 414 -0.46 10.86 -18.18
N ARG A 415 -1.59 10.77 -17.47
CA ARG A 415 -2.14 11.86 -16.66
C ARG A 415 -2.44 11.34 -15.26
N ALA A 416 -2.07 12.11 -14.24
CA ALA A 416 -2.37 11.79 -12.84
C ALA A 416 -2.69 13.02 -12.00
N ARG A 417 -3.21 12.83 -10.78
CA ARG A 417 -3.45 13.95 -9.84
C ARG A 417 -2.16 14.48 -9.21
N TYR A 418 -1.18 13.60 -9.00
CA TYR A 418 0.13 13.93 -8.45
C TYR A 418 1.26 13.15 -9.13
N LEU A 419 2.47 13.71 -9.09
CA LEU A 419 3.70 13.04 -9.54
C LEU A 419 4.75 13.04 -8.43
N ILE A 420 5.43 11.91 -8.26
CA ILE A 420 6.56 11.78 -7.35
C ILE A 420 7.81 11.43 -8.15
N GLY A 421 8.78 12.34 -8.15
CA GLY A 421 10.13 12.10 -8.67
C GLY A 421 10.94 11.31 -7.66
N ALA A 422 11.10 10.02 -7.92
CA ALA A 422 11.98 9.09 -7.21
C ALA A 422 13.10 8.57 -8.15
N ASP A 423 13.48 9.39 -9.14
CA ASP A 423 14.32 9.07 -10.30
C ASP A 423 15.83 9.27 -10.05
N GLY A 424 16.22 9.33 -8.78
CA GLY A 424 17.61 9.29 -8.32
C GLY A 424 18.38 10.62 -8.41
N GLY A 425 19.69 10.57 -8.14
CA GLY A 425 20.51 11.77 -7.98
C GLY A 425 20.56 12.71 -9.19
N SER A 426 20.42 12.15 -10.40
CA SER A 426 20.38 12.88 -11.66
C SER A 426 18.97 13.28 -12.12
N SER A 427 17.99 13.26 -11.19
CA SER A 427 16.55 13.48 -11.41
C SER A 427 16.23 14.43 -12.56
N PHE A 428 15.53 13.88 -13.56
CA PHE A 428 14.96 14.62 -14.66
C PHE A 428 13.79 15.48 -14.18
N VAL A 429 12.95 14.93 -13.29
CA VAL A 429 11.80 15.64 -12.71
C VAL A 429 12.25 16.92 -12.02
N ARG A 430 13.28 16.85 -11.17
CA ARG A 430 13.83 18.03 -10.47
C ARG A 430 14.33 19.10 -11.47
N LYS A 431 15.02 18.69 -12.53
CA LYS A 431 15.57 19.59 -13.56
C LYS A 431 14.45 20.27 -14.36
N GLN A 432 13.39 19.55 -14.73
CA GLN A 432 12.22 20.11 -15.42
C GLN A 432 11.53 21.18 -14.58
N LEU A 433 11.41 20.96 -13.27
CA LEU A 433 10.87 21.94 -12.32
C LEU A 433 11.82 23.11 -12.02
N LYS A 434 13.05 23.08 -12.55
CA LYS A 434 14.11 24.08 -12.30
C LYS A 434 14.40 24.29 -10.81
N ILE A 435 14.24 23.25 -9.99
CA ILE A 435 14.53 23.31 -8.56
C ILE A 435 16.06 23.22 -8.36
N PRO A 436 16.70 24.22 -7.72
CA PRO A 436 18.13 24.18 -7.43
C PRO A 436 18.54 22.97 -6.59
N PHE A 437 19.73 22.43 -6.84
CA PHE A 437 20.29 21.31 -6.09
C PHE A 437 21.60 21.74 -5.42
N GLU A 438 21.46 22.24 -4.20
CA GLU A 438 22.50 22.94 -3.44
C GLU A 438 23.44 21.96 -2.73
N GLY A 439 24.72 22.30 -2.59
CA GLY A 439 25.68 21.55 -1.77
C GLY A 439 27.04 21.38 -2.43
N THR A 440 27.87 20.49 -1.88
CA THR A 440 29.29 20.33 -2.23
C THR A 440 29.64 18.89 -2.62
N THR A 441 30.56 18.74 -3.56
CA THR A 441 31.08 17.43 -3.98
C THR A 441 32.45 17.28 -3.34
N ALA A 442 32.64 16.23 -2.54
CA ALA A 442 33.94 15.99 -1.93
C ALA A 442 34.96 15.61 -3.01
N PRO A 443 36.23 16.04 -2.86
CA PRO A 443 37.28 15.70 -3.83
C PRO A 443 37.59 14.20 -3.85
N ASN A 444 37.48 13.53 -2.69
CA ASN A 444 37.92 12.14 -2.53
C ASN A 444 36.94 11.16 -3.19
N LYS A 445 37.46 10.36 -4.12
CA LYS A 445 36.76 9.27 -4.79
C LYS A 445 37.11 7.93 -4.13
N TRP A 446 36.21 6.97 -4.22
CA TRP A 446 36.40 5.64 -3.66
C TRP A 446 36.04 4.59 -4.71
N ILE A 447 36.92 3.59 -4.89
CA ILE A 447 36.60 2.41 -5.68
C ILE A 447 35.92 1.39 -4.78
N VAL A 448 34.73 0.96 -5.18
CA VAL A 448 33.93 -0.04 -4.49
C VAL A 448 34.02 -1.32 -5.29
N VAL A 449 34.44 -2.40 -4.63
CA VAL A 449 34.56 -3.73 -5.20
C VAL A 449 33.75 -4.71 -4.35
N ASP A 450 32.77 -5.37 -4.96
CA ASP A 450 32.03 -6.45 -4.32
C ASP A 450 32.52 -7.78 -4.84
N ILE A 451 32.74 -8.74 -3.94
CA ILE A 451 33.14 -10.10 -4.26
C ILE A 451 32.10 -11.10 -3.76
N ARG A 452 31.87 -12.17 -4.53
CA ARG A 452 30.87 -13.20 -4.25
C ARG A 452 31.32 -14.21 -3.20
N ASN A 453 32.62 -14.47 -3.11
CA ASN A 453 33.22 -15.47 -2.26
C ASN A 453 34.04 -14.81 -1.14
N ASP A 454 33.39 -14.36 -0.05
CA ASP A 454 34.06 -13.74 1.11
C ASP A 454 35.21 -14.62 1.63
N PRO A 455 36.47 -14.21 1.45
CA PRO A 455 37.63 -15.00 1.84
C PRO A 455 38.00 -14.82 3.33
N LEU A 456 37.38 -13.87 4.03
CA LEU A 456 37.66 -13.54 5.43
C LEU A 456 36.70 -14.23 6.40
N GLY A 457 35.46 -14.49 5.99
CA GLY A 457 34.48 -15.25 6.79
C GLY A 457 34.09 -14.62 8.13
N ILE A 458 34.33 -13.30 8.30
CA ILE A 458 34.05 -12.54 9.52
C ILE A 458 32.88 -11.57 9.31
N PRO A 459 31.84 -11.56 10.17
CA PRO A 459 30.54 -10.94 9.88
C PRO A 459 30.48 -9.42 10.12
N ASN A 460 31.61 -8.74 10.29
CA ASN A 460 31.66 -7.34 10.72
C ASN A 460 32.11 -6.39 9.61
N LEU A 461 31.78 -5.12 9.79
CA LEU A 461 32.34 -4.01 9.03
C LEU A 461 33.63 -3.54 9.71
N TYR A 462 34.69 -3.42 8.93
CA TYR A 462 35.98 -2.92 9.35
C TYR A 462 36.30 -1.64 8.61
N VAL A 463 36.56 -0.56 9.36
CA VAL A 463 37.10 0.69 8.84
C VAL A 463 38.58 0.72 9.19
N CYS A 464 39.44 0.59 8.20
CA CYS A 464 40.89 0.56 8.39
C CYS A 464 41.45 1.95 8.13
N CYS A 465 41.91 2.59 9.20
CA CYS A 465 42.46 3.94 9.19
C CYS A 465 43.95 3.92 8.79
N ASP A 466 44.28 3.34 7.63
CA ASP A 466 45.63 3.37 7.09
C ASP A 466 45.96 4.81 6.61
N PRO A 467 47.02 5.45 7.13
CA PRO A 467 47.41 6.81 6.73
C PRO A 467 47.91 6.90 5.28
N MET A 468 48.15 5.78 4.60
CA MET A 468 48.53 5.74 3.19
C MET A 468 47.34 5.55 2.26
N ARG A 469 46.47 4.58 2.56
CA ARG A 469 45.22 4.40 1.83
C ARG A 469 44.17 3.80 2.77
N PRO A 470 43.26 4.62 3.33
CA PRO A 470 42.19 4.09 4.15
C PRO A 470 41.28 3.20 3.31
N TYR A 471 40.77 2.14 3.92
CA TYR A 471 39.86 1.20 3.26
C TYR A 471 38.78 0.70 4.21
N VAL A 472 37.66 0.30 3.62
CA VAL A 472 36.53 -0.33 4.32
C VAL A 472 36.40 -1.76 3.82
N SER A 473 36.13 -2.68 4.74
CA SER A 473 35.80 -4.08 4.44
C SER A 473 34.51 -4.45 5.16
N ALA A 474 33.43 -4.68 4.42
CA ALA A 474 32.11 -4.93 4.97
C ALA A 474 31.59 -6.30 4.55
N ALA A 475 31.30 -7.15 5.53
CA ALA A 475 30.60 -8.40 5.31
C ALA A 475 29.14 -8.12 4.93
N LEU A 476 28.65 -8.80 3.90
CA LEU A 476 27.26 -8.78 3.48
C LEU A 476 26.68 -10.21 3.56
N PRO A 477 25.35 -10.37 3.52
CA PRO A 477 24.72 -11.68 3.43
C PRO A 477 25.19 -12.50 2.22
N HIS A 478 24.82 -13.79 2.18
CA HIS A 478 25.11 -14.72 1.09
C HIS A 478 26.60 -14.90 0.75
N GLY A 479 27.49 -14.67 1.71
CA GLY A 479 28.93 -14.78 1.51
C GLY A 479 29.53 -13.67 0.65
N ILE A 480 28.79 -12.57 0.42
CA ILE A 480 29.31 -11.42 -0.32
C ILE A 480 30.14 -10.53 0.62
N ARG A 481 31.24 -9.97 0.11
CA ARG A 481 32.01 -8.96 0.83
C ARG A 481 32.26 -7.73 -0.02
N ARG A 482 32.04 -6.56 0.56
CA ARG A 482 32.36 -5.27 -0.04
C ARG A 482 33.70 -4.77 0.45
N PHE A 483 34.50 -4.26 -0.47
CA PHE A 483 35.69 -3.47 -0.19
C PHE A 483 35.54 -2.09 -0.80
N GLU A 484 35.94 -1.08 -0.03
CA GLU A 484 36.00 0.30 -0.51
C GLU A 484 37.42 0.82 -0.28
N PHE A 485 38.09 1.24 -1.34
CA PHE A 485 39.44 1.81 -1.26
C PHE A 485 39.39 3.27 -1.71
N MET A 486 40.09 4.14 -0.99
CA MET A 486 40.27 5.51 -1.44
C MET A 486 41.09 5.54 -2.74
N VAL A 487 40.64 6.37 -3.69
CA VAL A 487 41.35 6.69 -4.94
C VAL A 487 42.31 7.83 -4.65
N MET A 488 43.59 7.66 -4.98
CA MET A 488 44.63 8.69 -4.80
C MET A 488 44.61 9.69 -5.96
N ASP A 489 45.16 10.89 -5.76
CA ASP A 489 45.09 12.00 -6.74
C ASP A 489 45.76 11.68 -8.09
N ASP A 490 46.72 10.77 -8.10
CA ASP A 490 47.48 10.30 -9.27
C ASP A 490 46.88 9.07 -9.96
N GLU A 491 45.74 8.56 -9.48
CA GLU A 491 45.10 7.35 -9.99
C GLU A 491 43.82 7.66 -10.80
N THR A 492 43.63 6.91 -11.89
CA THR A 492 42.41 6.93 -12.70
C THR A 492 41.53 5.71 -12.43
N GLU A 493 40.25 5.81 -12.77
CA GLU A 493 39.31 4.69 -12.65
C GLU A 493 39.73 3.51 -13.53
N GLU A 494 40.21 3.77 -14.74
CA GLU A 494 40.70 2.71 -15.65
C GLU A 494 41.90 1.96 -15.05
N GLN A 495 42.88 2.67 -14.49
CA GLN A 495 44.06 2.07 -13.87
C GLN A 495 43.69 1.18 -12.67
N LEU A 496 42.77 1.64 -11.80
CA LEU A 496 42.35 0.86 -10.63
C LEU A 496 41.56 -0.40 -10.99
N ARG A 497 41.00 -0.45 -12.21
CA ARG A 497 40.32 -1.64 -12.75
C ARG A 497 41.29 -2.64 -13.39
N GLU A 498 42.56 -2.27 -13.60
CA GLU A 498 43.55 -3.20 -14.14
C GLU A 498 43.79 -4.35 -13.14
N PRO A 499 43.77 -5.62 -13.60
CA PRO A 499 43.88 -6.78 -12.70
C PRO A 499 45.11 -6.75 -11.79
N LYS A 500 46.24 -6.23 -12.30
CA LYS A 500 47.48 -6.10 -11.53
C LYS A 500 47.34 -5.10 -10.38
N VAL A 501 46.79 -3.92 -10.63
CA VAL A 501 46.59 -2.88 -9.62
C VAL A 501 45.55 -3.35 -8.60
N MET A 502 44.48 -3.99 -9.05
CA MET A 502 43.46 -4.56 -8.17
C MET A 502 44.08 -5.62 -7.25
N ARG A 503 44.89 -6.53 -7.78
CA ARG A 503 45.63 -7.53 -6.99
C ARG A 503 46.49 -6.87 -5.90
N GLU A 504 47.20 -5.78 -6.23
CA GLU A 504 48.04 -5.05 -5.27
C GLU A 504 47.22 -4.39 -4.14
N LEU A 505 46.04 -3.85 -4.44
CA LEU A 505 45.12 -3.32 -3.42
C LEU A 505 44.66 -4.41 -2.44
N PHE A 506 44.31 -5.58 -2.99
CA PHE A 506 43.78 -6.70 -2.22
C PHE A 506 44.84 -7.48 -1.45
N ALA A 507 46.10 -7.51 -1.90
CA ALA A 507 47.21 -8.23 -1.25
C ALA A 507 47.46 -7.83 0.22
N LYS A 508 47.03 -6.64 0.63
CA LYS A 508 47.13 -6.17 2.02
C LYS A 508 45.94 -6.56 2.89
N VAL A 509 44.85 -7.06 2.29
CA VAL A 509 43.55 -7.18 2.96
C VAL A 509 43.01 -8.61 2.93
N VAL A 510 43.26 -9.36 1.86
CA VAL A 510 42.77 -10.74 1.71
C VAL A 510 43.94 -11.74 1.60
N PRO A 511 43.78 -12.99 2.08
CA PRO A 511 44.83 -14.00 2.05
C PRO A 511 45.26 -14.42 0.65
N ASP A 512 44.28 -14.52 -0.27
CA ASP A 512 44.50 -14.95 -1.66
C ASP A 512 43.77 -13.99 -2.63
N PRO A 513 44.47 -12.95 -3.12
CA PRO A 513 43.92 -12.00 -4.08
C PRO A 513 43.63 -12.58 -5.47
N ASP A 514 44.14 -13.77 -5.81
CA ASP A 514 43.97 -14.36 -7.15
C ASP A 514 42.66 -15.15 -7.27
N ASN A 515 42.07 -15.54 -6.13
CA ASN A 515 40.86 -16.36 -6.08
C ASN A 515 39.65 -15.55 -5.62
N MET A 516 39.36 -14.43 -6.30
CA MET A 516 38.21 -13.56 -6.01
C MET A 516 37.23 -13.52 -7.18
N GLU A 517 35.96 -13.78 -6.90
CA GLU A 517 34.87 -13.65 -7.86
C GLU A 517 34.24 -12.25 -7.76
N ILE A 518 34.71 -11.32 -8.59
CA ILE A 518 34.25 -9.93 -8.57
C ILE A 518 32.84 -9.82 -9.17
N ILE A 519 31.90 -9.26 -8.40
CA ILE A 519 30.55 -8.91 -8.85
C ILE A 519 30.56 -7.55 -9.55
N GLN A 520 31.22 -6.56 -8.95
CA GLN A 520 31.38 -5.22 -9.54
C GLN A 520 32.65 -4.53 -9.05
N SER A 521 33.14 -3.57 -9.85
CA SER A 521 34.19 -2.63 -9.50
C SER A 521 33.88 -1.26 -10.12
N ARG A 522 33.61 -0.25 -9.29
CA ARG A 522 33.19 1.10 -9.75
C ARG A 522 33.73 2.20 -8.85
N VAL A 523 34.10 3.33 -9.44
CA VAL A 523 34.50 4.53 -8.69
C VAL A 523 33.28 5.40 -8.41
N TYR A 524 33.11 5.77 -7.14
CA TYR A 524 32.04 6.64 -6.67
C TYR A 524 32.62 7.97 -6.15
N SER A 525 31.93 9.06 -6.48
CA SER A 525 32.17 10.38 -5.91
C SER A 525 31.17 10.66 -4.79
N HIS A 526 31.67 11.16 -3.66
CA HIS A 526 30.83 11.54 -2.53
C HIS A 526 30.18 12.90 -2.79
N ASN A 527 28.93 12.89 -3.22
CA ASN A 527 28.13 14.09 -3.37
C ASN A 527 27.31 14.34 -2.10
N ALA A 528 27.33 15.57 -1.62
CA ALA A 528 26.40 16.07 -0.62
C ALA A 528 25.54 17.14 -1.29
N ARG A 529 24.27 16.82 -1.58
CA ARG A 529 23.36 17.75 -2.24
C ARG A 529 21.95 17.69 -1.65
N LEU A 530 21.24 18.82 -1.64
CA LEU A 530 19.88 18.97 -1.16
C LEU A 530 19.09 19.84 -2.13
N ALA A 531 17.90 19.39 -2.55
CA ALA A 531 17.01 20.15 -3.42
C ALA A 531 16.46 21.34 -2.63
N ALA A 532 16.35 22.53 -3.23
CA ALA A 532 15.87 23.75 -2.56
C ALA A 532 14.38 23.70 -2.16
N GLN A 533 13.61 22.81 -2.80
CA GLN A 533 12.22 22.51 -2.48
C GLN A 533 11.97 21.02 -2.72
N PHE A 534 11.12 20.40 -1.89
CA PHE A 534 10.71 19.00 -2.04
C PHE A 534 9.35 18.88 -2.73
N ARG A 535 8.59 19.98 -2.82
CA ARG A 535 7.29 20.04 -3.50
C ARG A 535 7.21 21.29 -4.39
N SER A 536 6.64 21.13 -5.58
CA SER A 536 6.23 22.21 -6.46
C SER A 536 4.85 21.89 -7.04
N GLY A 537 3.81 22.50 -6.47
CA GLY A 537 2.42 22.24 -6.84
C GLY A 537 2.01 20.79 -6.58
N ARG A 538 1.76 20.05 -7.67
CA ARG A 538 1.34 18.63 -7.67
C ARG A 538 2.51 17.66 -7.89
N VAL A 539 3.74 18.17 -7.97
CA VAL A 539 4.95 17.36 -8.13
C VAL A 539 5.79 17.39 -6.86
N LEU A 540 6.19 16.21 -6.37
CA LEU A 540 7.03 16.06 -5.17
C LEU A 540 8.31 15.27 -5.52
N LEU A 541 9.39 15.49 -4.77
CA LEU A 541 10.68 14.80 -4.92
C LEU A 541 10.98 13.98 -3.67
N ALA A 542 11.42 12.72 -3.83
CA ALA A 542 11.74 11.83 -2.72
C ALA A 542 13.07 11.09 -2.95
N GLY A 543 13.79 10.78 -1.87
CA GLY A 543 15.07 10.07 -1.93
C GLY A 543 16.16 10.86 -2.63
N ASP A 544 17.01 10.18 -3.39
CA ASP A 544 18.14 10.77 -4.10
C ASP A 544 17.75 11.90 -5.08
N ALA A 545 16.49 11.94 -5.53
CA ALA A 545 15.98 13.06 -6.31
C ALA A 545 15.92 14.37 -5.50
N ALA A 546 15.70 14.27 -4.19
CA ALA A 546 15.61 15.38 -3.25
C ALA A 546 16.89 15.61 -2.43
N HIS A 547 17.65 14.56 -2.10
CA HIS A 547 18.90 14.69 -1.33
C HIS A 547 19.86 13.56 -1.62
N ILE A 548 21.14 13.88 -1.81
CA ILE A 548 22.23 12.89 -1.90
C ILE A 548 23.15 13.12 -0.71
N MET A 549 23.48 12.05 -0.01
CA MET A 549 24.34 12.09 1.18
C MET A 549 25.61 11.25 0.95
N PRO A 550 26.75 11.64 1.55
CA PRO A 550 27.94 10.80 1.60
C PRO A 550 27.64 9.44 2.26
N VAL A 551 28.24 8.35 1.75
CA VAL A 551 27.93 6.97 2.17
C VAL A 551 28.49 6.57 3.53
N TRP A 552 29.26 7.43 4.20
CA TRP A 552 29.95 7.16 5.47
C TRP A 552 29.07 6.60 6.59
N GLN A 553 27.77 6.89 6.61
CA GLN A 553 26.83 6.38 7.61
C GLN A 553 25.76 5.42 7.03
N GLY A 554 25.84 5.10 5.74
CA GLY A 554 24.84 4.25 5.06
C GLY A 554 23.42 4.84 5.06
N GLN A 555 23.27 6.17 5.13
CA GLN A 555 21.96 6.80 5.40
C GLN A 555 21.16 7.18 4.16
N GLY A 556 21.76 7.22 2.95
CA GLY A 556 21.03 7.61 1.73
C GLY A 556 19.80 6.74 1.47
N TYR A 557 19.98 5.43 1.42
CA TYR A 557 18.91 4.44 1.27
C TYR A 557 17.83 4.59 2.35
N ASN A 558 18.25 4.57 3.62
CA ASN A 558 17.34 4.62 4.76
C ASN A 558 16.59 5.98 4.86
N SER A 559 17.21 7.09 4.43
CA SER A 559 16.57 8.41 4.40
C SER A 559 15.48 8.47 3.31
N GLY A 560 15.74 7.89 2.14
CA GLY A 560 14.72 7.80 1.08
C GLY A 560 13.53 6.90 1.47
N LEU A 561 13.77 5.81 2.19
CA LEU A 561 12.69 4.98 2.75
C LEU A 561 11.84 5.78 3.75
N ARG A 562 12.46 6.58 4.63
CA ARG A 562 11.74 7.49 5.53
C ARG A 562 10.92 8.54 4.80
N ASP A 563 11.42 9.06 3.67
CA ASP A 563 10.62 9.97 2.84
C ASP A 563 9.37 9.28 2.31
N SER A 564 9.50 8.03 1.86
CA SER A 564 8.38 7.21 1.38
C SER A 564 7.35 6.99 2.48
N LEU A 565 7.79 6.61 3.69
CA LEU A 565 6.91 6.43 4.85
C LEU A 565 6.15 7.70 5.22
N ASN A 566 6.83 8.84 5.21
CA ASN A 566 6.23 10.13 5.56
C ASN A 566 5.19 10.57 4.52
N LEU A 567 5.49 10.34 3.23
CA LEU A 567 4.69 10.84 2.12
C LEU A 567 3.49 9.95 1.80
N ALA A 568 3.63 8.63 1.91
CA ALA A 568 2.64 7.66 1.45
C ALA A 568 1.26 7.84 2.09
N TRP A 569 1.21 7.90 3.42
CA TRP A 569 -0.08 8.04 4.12
C TRP A 569 -0.73 9.39 3.83
N LYS A 570 0.04 10.48 3.73
CA LYS A 570 -0.48 11.82 3.41
C LYS A 570 -1.12 11.83 2.01
N LEU A 571 -0.41 11.29 1.02
CA LEU A 571 -0.93 11.14 -0.34
C LEU A 571 -2.18 10.28 -0.37
N ALA A 572 -2.17 9.12 0.28
CA ALA A 572 -3.33 8.24 0.33
C ALA A 572 -4.56 8.94 0.90
N ARG A 573 -4.40 9.72 1.96
CA ARG A 573 -5.50 10.45 2.61
C ARG A 573 -6.01 11.64 1.79
N VAL A 574 -5.12 12.34 1.08
CA VAL A 574 -5.49 13.42 0.15
C VAL A 574 -6.24 12.86 -1.07
N ILE A 575 -5.76 11.76 -1.66
CA ILE A 575 -6.42 11.11 -2.80
C ILE A 575 -7.83 10.64 -2.44
N LYS A 576 -8.00 10.09 -1.23
CA LYS A 576 -9.30 9.64 -0.70
C LYS A 576 -10.22 10.79 -0.26
N GLY A 577 -9.76 12.05 -0.32
CA GLY A 577 -10.55 13.21 0.10
C GLY A 577 -10.77 13.30 1.62
N THR A 578 -9.96 12.61 2.42
CA THR A 578 -10.08 12.63 3.90
C THR A 578 -9.30 13.78 4.53
N LEU A 579 -8.19 14.20 3.92
CA LEU A 579 -7.36 15.29 4.42
C LEU A 579 -7.15 16.34 3.32
N ASP A 580 -7.03 17.60 3.74
CA ASP A 580 -6.76 18.73 2.85
C ASP A 580 -5.39 18.58 2.17
N PRO A 581 -5.27 18.87 0.85
CA PRO A 581 -4.00 18.83 0.11
C PRO A 581 -2.83 19.64 0.71
N GLN A 582 -3.10 20.64 1.56
CA GLN A 582 -2.09 21.40 2.30
C GLN A 582 -1.26 20.52 3.24
N ILE A 583 -1.78 19.37 3.68
CA ILE A 583 -0.98 18.44 4.50
C ILE A 583 0.29 17.98 3.77
N LEU A 584 0.30 17.96 2.44
CA LEU A 584 1.48 17.58 1.66
C LEU A 584 2.64 18.60 1.82
N ASP A 585 2.38 19.84 2.23
CA ASP A 585 3.44 20.83 2.54
C ASP A 585 4.21 20.44 3.81
N THR A 586 3.59 19.65 4.69
CA THR A 586 4.26 19.12 5.87
C THR A 586 5.37 18.12 5.52
N PHE A 587 5.34 17.51 4.32
CA PHE A 587 6.42 16.63 3.86
C PHE A 587 7.77 17.35 3.81
N GLU A 588 7.80 18.55 3.21
CA GLU A 588 9.03 19.34 3.12
C GLU A 588 9.49 19.81 4.51
N SER A 589 8.59 20.40 5.30
CA SER A 589 8.94 20.93 6.62
C SER A 589 9.37 19.86 7.64
N GLU A 590 8.91 18.62 7.47
CA GLU A 590 9.32 17.49 8.31
C GLU A 590 10.64 16.85 7.83
N ARG A 591 10.80 16.65 6.51
CA ARG A 591 11.91 15.84 5.96
C ARG A 591 13.15 16.64 5.58
N ARG A 592 12.99 17.83 5.01
CA ARG A 592 14.13 18.65 4.55
C ARG A 592 15.08 19.02 5.69
N PRO A 593 14.64 19.49 6.88
CA PRO A 593 15.57 19.83 7.97
C PRO A 593 16.35 18.63 8.48
N HIS A 594 15.70 17.47 8.58
CA HIS A 594 16.36 16.24 8.99
C HIS A 594 17.38 15.78 7.93
N ALA A 595 17.03 15.82 6.65
CA ALA A 595 17.95 15.51 5.56
C ALA A 595 19.17 16.44 5.57
N LYS A 596 18.97 17.74 5.81
CA LYS A 596 20.06 18.71 5.97
C LYS A 596 20.97 18.37 7.16
N ALA A 597 20.40 18.10 8.33
CA ALA A 597 21.18 17.77 9.53
C ALA A 597 22.03 16.50 9.34
N MET A 598 21.47 15.49 8.67
CA MET A 598 22.19 14.25 8.33
C MET A 598 23.29 14.49 7.29
N LEU A 599 23.05 15.36 6.31
CA LEU A 599 24.04 15.77 5.31
C LEU A 599 25.21 16.50 5.99
N ASP A 600 24.93 17.49 6.84
CA ASP A 600 25.93 18.26 7.57
C ASP A 600 26.79 17.35 8.48
N LEU A 601 26.15 16.41 9.19
CA LEU A 601 26.85 15.40 10.00
C LEU A 601 27.74 14.50 9.14
N SER A 602 27.25 14.05 7.98
CA SER A 602 28.00 13.18 7.08
C SER A 602 29.24 13.87 6.51
N VAL A 603 29.13 15.17 6.18
CA VAL A 603 30.27 15.99 5.74
C VAL A 603 31.29 16.17 6.87
N LEU A 604 30.85 16.51 8.09
CA LEU A 604 31.73 16.63 9.25
C LEU A 604 32.47 15.32 9.55
N THR A 605 31.73 14.21 9.52
CA THR A 605 32.25 12.85 9.75
C THR A 605 33.31 12.49 8.71
N GLY A 606 33.08 12.83 7.44
CA GLY A 606 34.04 12.63 6.35
C GLY A 606 35.37 13.37 6.59
N HIS A 607 35.33 14.63 7.03
CA HIS A 607 36.54 15.40 7.35
C HIS A 607 37.32 14.82 8.54
N ILE A 608 36.64 14.19 9.51
CA ILE A 608 37.29 13.54 10.66
C ILE A 608 37.95 12.22 10.26
N PHE A 609 37.29 11.38 9.46
CA PHE A 609 37.82 10.07 9.10
C PHE A 609 38.84 10.10 7.96
N ALA A 610 38.74 11.06 7.04
CA ALA A 610 39.69 11.28 5.96
C ALA A 610 40.21 12.72 5.97
N PRO A 611 41.06 13.10 6.95
CA PRO A 611 41.59 14.45 7.04
C PRO A 611 42.51 14.76 5.83
N PRO A 612 42.48 15.99 5.30
CA PRO A 612 43.23 16.35 4.10
C PRO A 612 44.76 16.35 4.28
N TYR A 613 45.26 16.35 5.52
CA TYR A 613 46.69 16.35 5.81
C TYR A 613 47.07 15.21 6.75
N ARG A 614 48.20 14.55 6.44
CA ARG A 614 48.68 13.34 7.15
C ARG A 614 48.92 13.55 8.66
N TRP A 615 49.33 14.75 9.07
CA TRP A 615 49.57 15.07 10.50
C TRP A 615 48.28 15.23 11.32
N LEU A 616 47.17 15.64 10.68
CA LEU A 616 45.85 15.69 11.33
C LEU A 616 45.34 14.28 11.65
N GLY A 617 45.73 13.26 10.87
CA GLY A 617 45.43 11.85 11.17
C GLY A 617 46.09 11.41 12.48
N TRP A 618 47.35 11.79 12.73
CA TRP A 618 48.05 11.48 13.98
C TRP A 618 47.44 12.18 15.20
N LEU A 619 47.08 13.47 15.06
CA LEU A 619 46.40 14.24 16.11
C LEU A 619 45.02 13.64 16.44
N ARG A 620 44.25 13.26 15.42
CA ARG A 620 42.96 12.56 15.56
C ARG A 620 43.13 11.26 16.33
N ASP A 621 44.08 10.41 15.95
CA ASP A 621 44.28 9.11 16.59
C ASP A 621 44.65 9.27 18.07
N THR A 622 45.45 10.29 18.39
CA THR A 622 45.82 10.63 19.77
C THR A 622 44.62 11.13 20.59
N ILE A 623 43.77 11.98 20.00
CA ILE A 623 42.56 12.52 20.64
C ILE A 623 41.49 11.43 20.84
N ILE A 624 41.27 10.58 19.83
CA ILE A 624 40.31 9.47 19.92
C ILE A 624 40.74 8.48 21.00
N TRP A 625 42.05 8.19 21.10
CA TRP A 625 42.59 7.33 22.16
C TRP A 625 42.39 7.95 23.56
N LEU A 626 42.65 9.26 23.72
CA LEU A 626 42.41 9.99 24.97
C LEU A 626 40.92 10.02 25.36
N LEU A 627 40.03 10.34 24.42
CA LEU A 627 38.59 10.42 24.65
C LEU A 627 37.94 9.04 24.88
N GLY A 628 38.47 7.98 24.25
CA GLY A 628 38.04 6.60 24.43
C GLY A 628 38.32 6.04 25.83
N SER A 629 39.15 6.74 26.63
CA SER A 629 39.46 6.41 28.03
C SER A 629 38.37 6.87 29.01
N LEU A 630 37.44 7.74 28.57
CA LEU A 630 36.32 8.22 29.39
C LEU A 630 35.07 7.33 29.17
N PRO A 631 34.55 6.65 30.20
CA PRO A 631 33.42 5.72 30.06
C PRO A 631 32.15 6.34 29.43
N SER A 632 31.83 7.60 29.76
CA SER A 632 30.65 8.30 29.25
C SER A 632 30.79 8.67 27.77
N VAL A 633 31.98 9.09 27.34
CA VAL A 633 32.27 9.42 25.94
C VAL A 633 32.30 8.14 25.11
N LYS A 634 32.96 7.10 25.63
CA LYS A 634 32.94 5.75 25.04
C LYS A 634 31.51 5.26 24.85
N ARG A 635 30.64 5.36 25.87
CA ARG A 635 29.22 4.97 25.79
C ARG A 635 28.42 5.79 24.79
N TYR A 636 28.61 7.11 24.75
CA TYR A 636 27.95 8.01 23.79
C TYR A 636 28.26 7.64 22.33
N PHE A 637 29.53 7.34 22.04
CA PHE A 637 29.97 6.89 20.72
C PHE A 637 29.51 5.46 20.42
N LEU A 638 29.68 4.50 21.34
CA LEU A 638 29.26 3.10 21.21
C LEU A 638 27.76 2.95 20.92
N GLU A 639 26.92 3.74 21.61
CA GLU A 639 25.46 3.76 21.42
C GLU A 639 25.02 4.63 20.22
N MET A 640 25.97 5.13 19.42
CA MET A 640 25.71 6.03 18.27
C MET A 640 24.83 7.24 18.60
N ARG A 641 24.90 7.79 19.82
CA ARG A 641 24.05 8.91 20.27
C ARG A 641 24.35 10.25 19.57
N PHE A 642 25.40 10.30 18.76
CA PHE A 642 25.70 11.42 17.88
C PHE A 642 24.84 11.46 16.62
N LYS A 643 24.17 10.35 16.22
CA LYS A 643 23.17 10.38 15.16
C LYS A 643 21.99 11.21 15.67
N PRO A 644 21.65 12.36 15.05
CA PRO A 644 20.53 13.15 15.47
C PRO A 644 19.26 12.31 15.32
N MET A 645 18.54 12.14 16.42
CA MET A 645 17.25 11.45 16.40
C MET A 645 16.31 12.19 15.44
N PRO A 646 15.59 11.47 14.55
CA PRO A 646 14.60 12.09 13.69
C PRO A 646 13.54 12.76 14.56
N ARG A 647 13.54 14.10 14.58
CA ARG A 647 12.55 14.90 15.28
C ARG A 647 11.98 15.94 14.33
N TYR A 648 10.66 15.92 14.17
CA TYR A 648 9.95 16.95 13.44
C TYR A 648 9.84 18.21 14.31
N GLY A 649 10.37 19.33 13.81
CA GLY A 649 10.27 20.63 14.46
C GLY A 649 9.02 21.43 14.05
N LYS A 650 8.45 21.12 12.87
CA LYS A 650 7.15 21.60 12.36
C LYS A 650 6.52 20.49 11.50
N GLY A 651 5.20 20.48 11.35
CA GLY A 651 4.51 19.52 10.48
C GLY A 651 3.12 19.10 10.97
N ALA A 652 2.67 17.93 10.54
CA ALA A 652 1.40 17.30 10.89
C ALA A 652 1.46 16.67 12.30
N ALA A 653 1.84 17.46 13.30
CA ALA A 653 1.93 17.09 14.71
C ALA A 653 1.81 18.35 15.60
N MET A 654 1.26 18.21 16.80
CA MET A 654 1.10 19.28 17.79
C MET A 654 2.43 19.54 18.54
N ILE A 655 3.43 20.00 17.80
CA ILE A 655 4.78 20.22 18.33
C ILE A 655 4.74 21.42 19.29
N PRO A 656 5.10 21.24 20.58
CA PRO A 656 5.08 22.32 21.55
C PRO A 656 6.21 23.33 21.26
N GLU A 657 5.90 24.62 21.24
CA GLU A 657 6.88 25.68 20.95
C GLU A 657 7.94 25.84 22.05
N GLN A 658 7.61 25.49 23.29
CA GLN A 658 8.46 25.76 24.47
C GLN A 658 9.00 24.49 25.16
N ASP A 659 8.43 23.31 24.90
CA ASP A 659 8.85 22.05 25.52
C ASP A 659 9.63 21.17 24.54
N THR A 660 10.95 21.37 24.51
CA THR A 660 11.87 20.56 23.70
C THR A 660 12.10 19.16 24.27
N THR A 661 11.52 18.81 25.41
CA THR A 661 11.69 17.47 26.02
C THR A 661 10.54 16.52 25.69
N ALA A 662 9.37 17.04 25.32
CA ALA A 662 8.23 16.23 24.90
C ALA A 662 8.57 15.34 23.68
N PRO A 663 8.07 14.09 23.61
CA PRO A 663 8.36 13.14 22.55
C PRO A 663 7.53 13.37 21.28
N VAL A 664 6.78 14.47 21.19
CA VAL A 664 5.99 14.83 20.00
C VAL A 664 6.93 15.13 18.83
N GLY A 665 6.62 14.55 17.67
CA GLY A 665 7.47 14.63 16.48
C GLY A 665 8.63 13.63 16.48
N ILE A 666 8.70 12.69 17.43
CA ILE A 666 9.65 11.57 17.46
C ILE A 666 8.91 10.26 17.15
N MET A 667 9.58 9.30 16.51
CA MET A 667 9.02 7.98 16.28
C MET A 667 8.74 7.27 17.61
N PHE A 668 7.54 6.73 17.76
CA PHE A 668 7.11 5.99 18.93
C PHE A 668 7.87 4.65 19.04
N ILE A 669 8.13 4.16 20.24
CA ILE A 669 8.81 2.88 20.42
C ILE A 669 7.99 1.72 19.85
N GLN A 670 8.65 0.59 19.53
CA GLN A 670 7.96 -0.64 19.14
C GLN A 670 8.35 -1.79 20.08
N PRO A 671 7.67 -1.90 21.23
CA PRO A 671 7.89 -3.00 22.14
C PRO A 671 7.12 -4.25 21.71
N PHE A 672 7.53 -5.38 22.27
CA PHE A 672 6.68 -6.57 22.34
C PHE A 672 5.59 -6.38 23.40
N VAL A 673 4.41 -6.92 23.15
CA VAL A 673 3.23 -6.81 24.02
C VAL A 673 2.41 -8.11 23.97
N PHE A 674 1.54 -8.32 24.95
CA PHE A 674 0.61 -9.45 24.99
C PHE A 674 -0.79 -9.02 24.56
N LYS A 675 -1.45 -9.83 23.72
CA LYS A 675 -2.88 -9.66 23.41
C LYS A 675 -3.74 -10.34 24.49
N ASP A 676 -4.94 -9.82 24.73
CA ASP A 676 -5.88 -10.41 25.69
C ASP A 676 -6.12 -11.92 25.42
N GLY A 677 -5.98 -12.74 26.46
CA GLY A 677 -6.01 -14.22 26.38
C GLY A 677 -4.77 -14.90 25.78
N GLY A 678 -3.76 -14.15 25.31
CA GLY A 678 -2.55 -14.67 24.67
C GLY A 678 -1.37 -14.85 25.64
N HIS A 679 -0.57 -15.90 25.42
CA HIS A 679 0.71 -16.12 26.10
C HIS A 679 1.92 -15.71 25.25
N GLU A 680 1.70 -15.35 23.98
CA GLU A 680 2.74 -15.02 23.01
C GLU A 680 2.97 -13.51 22.93
N GLU A 681 4.24 -13.12 22.84
CA GLU A 681 4.66 -11.74 22.63
C GLU A 681 4.57 -11.38 21.14
N ILE A 682 3.85 -10.31 20.83
CA ILE A 682 3.68 -9.78 19.47
C ILE A 682 4.18 -8.33 19.42
N ARG A 683 4.65 -7.86 18.26
CA ARG A 683 5.09 -6.47 18.12
C ARG A 683 3.89 -5.54 18.14
N LEU A 684 4.02 -4.40 18.79
CA LEU A 684 2.94 -3.41 18.89
C LEU A 684 2.38 -2.98 17.52
N ASP A 685 3.24 -2.82 16.52
CA ASP A 685 2.84 -2.40 15.18
C ASP A 685 1.94 -3.42 14.46
N ASP A 686 2.05 -4.71 14.78
CA ASP A 686 1.18 -5.76 14.23
C ASP A 686 -0.24 -5.67 14.81
N ILE A 687 -0.40 -5.06 15.99
CA ILE A 687 -1.71 -4.76 16.58
C ILE A 687 -2.29 -3.46 16.01
N ILE A 688 -1.44 -2.43 15.86
CA ILE A 688 -1.88 -1.16 15.26
C ILE A 688 -2.37 -1.41 13.83
N GLY A 689 -1.60 -2.17 13.05
CA GLY A 689 -1.85 -2.47 11.64
C GLY A 689 -1.31 -1.39 10.69
N SER A 690 -1.08 -1.77 9.43
CA SER A 690 -0.51 -0.91 8.39
C SER A 690 -1.38 0.30 8.06
N ASP A 691 -0.76 1.47 7.84
CA ASP A 691 -1.41 2.72 7.38
C ASP A 691 -2.53 3.28 8.30
N LYS A 692 -2.50 2.94 9.59
CA LYS A 692 -3.47 3.40 10.60
C LYS A 692 -2.88 4.41 11.58
N PHE A 693 -3.72 5.36 11.99
CA PHE A 693 -3.50 6.10 13.24
C PHE A 693 -3.70 5.18 14.43
N ALA A 694 -3.09 5.50 15.57
CA ALA A 694 -3.38 4.83 16.82
C ALA A 694 -3.58 5.81 17.97
N LEU A 695 -4.52 5.51 18.86
CA LEU A 695 -4.72 6.23 20.10
C LEU A 695 -4.41 5.27 21.24
N ILE A 696 -3.22 5.43 21.83
CA ILE A 696 -2.65 4.48 22.80
C ILE A 696 -2.72 5.12 24.18
N SER A 697 -3.44 4.48 25.10
CA SER A 697 -3.62 4.95 26.46
C SER A 697 -3.00 3.99 27.49
N TRP A 698 -2.33 4.54 28.50
CA TRP A 698 -1.78 3.78 29.62
C TRP A 698 -2.74 3.80 30.81
N GLY A 699 -3.30 2.63 31.15
CA GLY A 699 -4.12 2.39 32.35
C GLY A 699 -5.48 3.10 32.37
N THR A 700 -6.00 3.52 31.22
CA THR A 700 -7.27 4.23 31.08
C THR A 700 -7.89 3.94 29.71
N ASP A 701 -9.21 3.98 29.61
CA ASP A 701 -9.91 3.86 28.33
C ASP A 701 -9.51 5.01 27.39
N PRO A 702 -9.00 4.72 26.17
CA PRO A 702 -8.65 5.75 25.19
C PRO A 702 -9.85 6.61 24.74
N LEU A 703 -11.09 6.13 24.91
CA LEU A 703 -12.31 6.80 24.46
C LEU A 703 -13.00 7.64 25.53
N TRP A 704 -12.62 7.50 26.81
CA TRP A 704 -13.36 8.07 27.94
C TRP A 704 -13.63 9.57 27.84
N GLY A 705 -12.65 10.33 27.33
CA GLY A 705 -12.74 11.79 27.20
C GLY A 705 -13.18 12.30 25.82
N LEU A 706 -13.66 11.41 24.95
CA LEU A 706 -14.09 11.75 23.60
C LEU A 706 -15.62 11.74 23.50
N ASN A 707 -16.16 12.72 22.77
CA ASN A 707 -17.59 12.72 22.42
C ASN A 707 -17.85 11.86 21.16
N PRO A 708 -19.12 11.53 20.83
CA PRO A 708 -19.44 10.68 19.69
C PRO A 708 -18.94 11.19 18.32
N SER A 709 -18.93 12.50 18.08
CA SER A 709 -18.45 13.06 16.81
C SER A 709 -16.93 12.95 16.67
N GLN A 710 -16.18 13.17 17.76
CA GLN A 710 -14.74 12.97 17.79
C GLN A 710 -14.36 11.50 17.59
N ILE A 711 -15.12 10.57 18.19
CA ILE A 711 -14.93 9.13 17.97
C ILE A 711 -15.18 8.79 16.49
N ALA A 712 -16.23 9.35 15.88
CA ALA A 712 -16.51 9.16 14.45
C ALA A 712 -15.37 9.71 13.56
N ALA A 713 -14.84 10.90 13.86
CA ALA A 713 -13.69 11.48 13.15
C ALA A 713 -12.43 10.60 13.25
N TRP A 714 -12.11 10.09 14.45
CA TRP A 714 -11.01 9.13 14.60
C TRP A 714 -11.25 7.82 13.83
N ARG A 715 -12.50 7.35 13.77
CA ARG A 715 -12.85 6.16 12.98
C ARG A 715 -12.76 6.42 11.47
N GLN A 716 -13.11 7.61 10.99
CA GLN A 716 -12.93 8.04 9.59
C GLN A 716 -11.45 8.01 9.20
N LEU A 717 -10.56 8.40 10.12
CA LEU A 717 -9.10 8.27 9.98
C LEU A 717 -8.59 6.82 10.01
N GLY A 718 -9.43 5.83 10.30
CA GLY A 718 -9.05 4.42 10.42
C GLY A 718 -8.19 4.15 11.65
N THR A 719 -8.48 4.82 12.77
CA THR A 719 -7.67 4.75 14.00
C THR A 719 -7.89 3.44 14.75
N THR A 720 -6.79 2.84 15.24
CA THR A 720 -6.83 1.73 16.19
C THR A 720 -6.76 2.28 17.62
N PHE A 721 -7.77 1.99 18.44
CA PHE A 721 -7.82 2.39 19.86
C PHE A 721 -7.19 1.31 20.73
N ILE A 722 -6.18 1.65 21.52
CA ILE A 722 -5.39 0.70 22.31
C ILE A 722 -5.37 1.10 23.78
N HIS A 723 -5.85 0.19 24.63
CA HIS A 723 -5.78 0.31 26.08
C HIS A 723 -4.64 -0.58 26.60
N VAL A 724 -3.56 0.05 27.08
CA VAL A 724 -2.40 -0.63 27.65
C VAL A 724 -2.57 -0.81 29.15
N VAL A 725 -2.39 -2.03 29.62
CA VAL A 725 -2.36 -2.37 31.05
C VAL A 725 -1.07 -3.12 31.40
N PRO A 726 -0.64 -3.13 32.68
CA PRO A 726 0.40 -4.06 33.12
C PRO A 726 0.02 -5.51 32.78
N ALA A 727 0.96 -6.34 32.32
CA ALA A 727 0.67 -7.74 31.94
C ALA A 727 -0.05 -8.55 33.03
N CYS A 728 0.18 -8.27 34.32
CA CYS A 728 -0.51 -8.95 35.41
C CYS A 728 -2.03 -8.66 35.45
N GLN A 729 -2.46 -7.50 34.95
CA GLN A 729 -3.86 -7.09 34.90
C GLN A 729 -4.61 -7.62 33.67
N LEU A 730 -3.89 -8.15 32.67
CA LEU A 730 -4.49 -8.72 31.46
C LEU A 730 -5.35 -9.96 31.78
N LYS A 731 -5.14 -10.61 32.93
CA LYS A 731 -5.97 -11.73 33.39
C LYS A 731 -7.38 -11.32 33.82
N ALA A 732 -7.59 -10.05 34.15
CA ALA A 732 -8.91 -9.55 34.50
C ALA A 732 -9.74 -9.36 33.21
N PRO A 733 -11.05 -9.65 33.21
CA PRO A 733 -11.89 -9.43 32.04
C PRO A 733 -11.84 -7.95 31.62
N GLN A 734 -11.78 -7.69 30.32
CA GLN A 734 -11.90 -6.34 29.76
C GLN A 734 -13.30 -5.77 30.06
N ASP A 735 -13.39 -4.45 30.21
CA ASP A 735 -14.66 -3.75 30.31
C ASP A 735 -15.55 -4.05 29.07
N PRO A 736 -16.78 -4.58 29.24
CA PRO A 736 -17.65 -4.90 28.12
C PRO A 736 -18.03 -3.71 27.23
N VAL A 737 -18.01 -2.48 27.76
CA VAL A 737 -18.31 -1.26 27.00
C VAL A 737 -17.13 -0.93 26.07
N GLU A 738 -15.90 -0.96 26.59
CA GLU A 738 -14.68 -0.77 25.79
C GLU A 738 -14.61 -1.80 24.65
N ALA A 739 -14.85 -3.07 24.97
CA ALA A 739 -14.82 -4.16 23.99
C ALA A 739 -15.86 -3.95 22.87
N LYS A 740 -17.08 -3.53 23.22
CA LYS A 740 -18.13 -3.20 22.23
C LYS A 740 -17.79 -2.00 21.36
N GLN A 741 -16.97 -1.07 21.85
CA GLN A 741 -16.53 0.10 21.10
C GLN A 741 -15.31 -0.17 20.20
N GLY A 742 -14.76 -1.38 20.25
CA GLY A 742 -13.63 -1.81 19.42
C GLY A 742 -12.27 -1.44 19.99
N VAL A 743 -12.16 -1.17 21.30
CA VAL A 743 -10.88 -0.90 21.96
C VAL A 743 -10.11 -2.19 22.16
N ILE A 744 -8.87 -2.23 21.68
CA ILE A 744 -7.98 -3.39 21.83
C ILE A 744 -7.22 -3.24 23.14
N ARG A 745 -7.42 -4.18 24.07
CA ARG A 745 -6.66 -4.25 25.31
C ARG A 745 -5.38 -5.07 25.15
N ILE A 746 -4.27 -4.51 25.61
CA ILE A 746 -2.95 -5.13 25.51
C ILE A 746 -2.19 -5.09 26.84
N GLY A 747 -1.40 -6.11 27.11
CA GLY A 747 -0.48 -6.17 28.25
C GLY A 747 0.92 -5.69 27.87
N ASP A 748 1.48 -4.76 28.63
CA ASP A 748 2.90 -4.40 28.51
C ASP A 748 3.77 -5.62 28.85
N SER A 749 4.71 -5.97 27.98
CA SER A 749 5.52 -7.18 28.12
C SER A 749 6.42 -7.16 29.35
N ARG A 750 7.18 -8.25 29.57
CA ARG A 750 8.06 -8.39 30.74
C ARG A 750 9.09 -7.27 30.86
N GLU A 751 9.44 -6.62 29.76
CA GLU A 751 10.40 -5.52 29.72
C GLU A 751 9.84 -4.19 30.25
N GLY A 752 8.51 -4.05 30.37
CA GLY A 752 7.86 -2.85 30.91
C GLY A 752 8.14 -1.58 30.09
N ALA A 753 8.34 -1.74 28.78
CA ALA A 753 8.83 -0.68 27.90
C ALA A 753 7.79 0.45 27.75
N LEU A 754 6.50 0.11 27.63
CA LEU A 754 5.43 1.12 27.55
C LEU A 754 5.29 1.86 28.87
N LYS A 755 5.32 1.14 30.00
CA LYS A 755 5.32 1.74 31.33
C LYS A 755 6.43 2.77 31.48
N LYS A 756 7.65 2.39 31.07
CA LYS A 756 8.83 3.26 31.14
C LYS A 756 8.70 4.47 30.23
N TRP A 757 8.17 4.29 29.01
CA TRP A 757 7.97 5.38 28.07
C TRP A 757 6.94 6.40 28.58
N PHE A 758 5.75 5.93 28.99
CA PHE A 758 4.71 6.80 29.56
C PHE A 758 5.12 7.40 30.90
N GLY A 759 5.93 6.70 31.70
CA GLY A 759 6.45 7.20 32.97
C GLY A 759 7.42 8.39 32.86
N ASN A 760 7.95 8.66 31.67
CA ASN A 760 8.84 9.82 31.45
C ASN A 760 8.06 11.13 31.25
N PHE A 761 6.74 11.09 31.05
CA PHE A 761 5.93 12.27 30.72
C PHE A 761 4.63 12.29 31.52
N PRO A 762 4.10 13.46 31.92
CA PRO A 762 2.87 13.58 32.69
C PRO A 762 1.61 13.44 31.81
N ARG A 763 1.62 12.50 30.84
CA ARG A 763 0.58 12.28 29.84
C ARG A 763 0.36 10.78 29.70
N SER A 764 -0.89 10.33 29.71
CA SER A 764 -1.23 8.91 29.65
C SER A 764 -1.84 8.47 28.32
N ILE A 765 -2.00 9.38 27.35
CA ILE A 765 -2.51 9.08 26.01
C ILE A 765 -1.55 9.63 24.96
N ALA A 766 -1.20 8.80 23.98
CA ALA A 766 -0.39 9.17 22.82
C ALA A 766 -1.19 8.97 21.52
N VAL A 767 -1.21 10.01 20.69
CA VAL A 767 -1.72 9.95 19.31
C VAL A 767 -0.55 9.61 18.40
N ILE A 768 -0.64 8.48 17.70
CA ILE A 768 0.39 7.96 16.81
C ILE A 768 -0.10 8.07 15.37
N ARG A 769 0.73 8.67 14.51
CA ARG A 769 0.48 8.79 13.06
C ARG A 769 0.69 7.45 12.34
N PRO A 770 0.22 7.32 11.08
CA PRO A 770 0.48 6.14 10.26
C PRO A 770 1.97 5.83 10.04
N ASP A 771 2.84 6.86 10.04
CA ASP A 771 4.30 6.73 9.97
C ASP A 771 4.97 6.47 11.32
N ARG A 772 4.19 6.19 12.37
CA ARG A 772 4.62 5.87 13.74
C ARG A 772 5.24 7.03 14.51
N PHE A 773 5.15 8.25 14.01
CA PHE A 773 5.53 9.44 14.77
C PHE A 773 4.44 9.84 15.75
N VAL A 774 4.84 10.29 16.94
CA VAL A 774 3.92 10.84 17.93
C VAL A 774 3.38 12.18 17.41
N GLY A 775 2.09 12.20 17.10
CA GLY A 775 1.38 13.37 16.61
C GLY A 775 0.94 14.31 17.74
N ALA A 776 0.53 13.77 18.88
CA ALA A 776 0.13 14.54 20.06
C ALA A 776 0.21 13.69 21.34
N LEU A 777 0.18 14.37 22.49
CA LEU A 777 0.04 13.76 23.81
C LEU A 777 -1.13 14.39 24.56
N ALA A 778 -1.83 13.58 25.37
CA ALA A 778 -2.96 14.02 26.15
C ALA A 778 -3.09 13.26 27.49
N ILE A 779 -4.00 13.73 28.31
CA ILE A 779 -4.62 12.97 29.41
C ILE A 779 -6.10 12.77 29.08
N PRO A 780 -6.82 11.83 29.73
CA PRO A 780 -8.24 11.58 29.46
C PRO A 780 -9.11 12.85 29.51
N GLN A 781 -8.80 13.79 30.41
CA GLN A 781 -9.57 15.02 30.56
C GLN A 781 -9.38 16.02 29.41
N THR A 782 -8.28 15.91 28.64
CA THR A 782 -7.94 16.88 27.57
C THR A 782 -7.95 16.24 26.18
N ILE A 783 -8.27 14.96 26.04
CA ILE A 783 -8.17 14.26 24.75
C ILE A 783 -9.15 14.80 23.72
N GLY A 784 -10.34 15.27 24.14
CA GLY A 784 -11.29 15.96 23.26
C GLY A 784 -10.67 17.20 22.60
N ASP A 785 -10.24 18.17 23.40
CA ASP A 785 -9.61 19.41 22.92
C ASP A 785 -8.34 19.14 22.10
N VAL A 786 -7.54 18.15 22.50
CA VAL A 786 -6.35 17.74 21.75
C VAL A 786 -6.72 17.13 20.40
N SER A 787 -7.81 16.36 20.33
CA SER A 787 -8.30 15.78 19.08
C SER A 787 -8.75 16.86 18.11
N ASP A 788 -9.57 17.83 18.55
CA ASP A 788 -10.06 18.90 17.69
C ASP A 788 -8.91 19.75 17.12
N ARG A 789 -7.92 20.08 17.97
CA ARG A 789 -6.71 20.78 17.53
C ARG A 789 -5.87 19.94 16.58
N PHE A 790 -5.72 18.65 16.85
CA PHE A 790 -4.96 17.74 15.99
C PHE A 790 -5.62 17.59 14.62
N PHE A 791 -6.96 17.46 14.56
CA PHE A 791 -7.73 17.43 13.32
C PHE A 791 -7.52 18.69 12.48
N GLY A 792 -7.47 19.86 13.12
CA GLY A 792 -7.10 21.11 12.45
C GLY A 792 -5.67 21.11 11.90
N VAL A 793 -4.70 20.57 12.65
CA VAL A 793 -3.29 20.49 12.23
C VAL A 793 -3.10 19.56 11.01
N ILE A 794 -3.85 18.45 10.94
CA ILE A 794 -3.78 17.52 9.81
C ILE A 794 -4.74 17.89 8.67
N GLY A 795 -5.59 18.92 8.85
CA GLY A 795 -6.57 19.35 7.86
C GLY A 795 -7.64 18.30 7.58
N LEU A 796 -8.23 17.69 8.61
CA LEU A 796 -9.33 16.73 8.45
C LEU A 796 -10.54 17.39 7.79
N ILE A 797 -11.06 16.79 6.71
CA ILE A 797 -12.26 17.26 6.01
C ILE A 797 -13.48 16.62 6.67
N SER A 798 -14.38 17.42 7.21
CA SER A 798 -15.65 16.96 7.82
C SER A 798 -16.66 16.55 6.74
N ASP A 799 -17.36 15.43 6.94
CA ASP A 799 -18.41 14.89 6.05
C ASP A 799 -19.70 15.75 5.97
N GLU A 800 -19.67 17.03 6.34
CA GLU A 800 -20.83 17.93 6.31
C GLU A 800 -21.07 18.57 4.92
N HIS A 801 -21.05 17.84 3.80
CA HIS A 801 -21.56 18.35 2.49
C HIS A 801 -22.48 17.34 1.79
#